data_AF-F4LVC3-F1
#
_entry.id   AF-F4LVC3-F1
#
_cell.length_a   1.000
_cell.length_b   1.000
_cell.length_c   1.000
_cell.angle_alpha   90.00
_cell.angle_beta   90.00
_cell.angle_gamma   90.00
#
_symmetry.space_group_name_H-M   'P 1'
#
loop_
_entity.id
_entity.type
_entity.pdbx_description
1 polymer ?
#
loop_
_entity_poly.entity_id
_entity_poly.type
_entity_poly.pdbx_seq_one_letter_code
_entity_poly.pdbx_strand_id
1 'polypeptide(L)'
;MKKLLSLVLVLTFAFSIVSPAIALADTSISQEKAIEKIKKIFDTTIYDRFNINYNENDGNKKVWELYWSKSKAPYGSLSASIDAETGNILNMYMYKGYDPDRKTSAIPKYSREQAIEIAKTFAEKLQPLEFAKTKLINREEIIYPLSVKDYDDSYFFNFTRIESNIPVENDGIYINVDAHTGEVVSYSFNWSWEPLPSAEKVISPEDAEKIFSDKEGLKLIYQRYYDYRTREENIKLVYTLSSQRFLIDAITGELINDVYYDNYNMGAGEAQKAMDSDFTPAEAKEVEITKNCISKDAAVNIVKKYVSIPNDYKQSWANLYEDYDNPDQKVWSISWEKSDDNGEGGSIYARVNAVTSELLSFDFYDYSNQPKEFKQNYDRTAAQKKAEEFLEKIQPERFKEVKLEEVNERVDELEKIREHNFTYTRIVNGIPYTANGFNLTVDAQSGNITSYRMQWHERDFPSTDGILAKSDAEARFLKDIGLELVYASIYNPKDDTNSYRLVYRPKTAKSYTFDASDFKPLDYKGRPIEEDVKTIFTDIKGHWAENDIQLLIDLGVIKSAEDKFYPDKSITEGEFIKLLLIAKNQGISDDMELQPVAKSESGEEIQKYVDVALKLGWVKPGEVDIKRFLSREKAAAFVVRAMGLEKVACLSDIYKDIAKDSASIKPEYKGHATIAMGLKLLSADNGNFKPKTDVTRAQAATILVRMLKSDNIQ
;
A
#
# COMPACT_ATOMS: atom_id res chain seq x y z
N MET A 1 68.55 17.46 -25.37
CA MET A 1 68.09 16.35 -24.50
C MET A 1 66.64 16.60 -24.09
N LYS A 2 65.72 16.24 -24.98
CA LYS A 2 64.26 16.42 -24.86
C LYS A 2 63.57 15.17 -24.28
N LYS A 3 64.24 14.46 -23.36
CA LYS A 3 63.72 13.25 -22.69
C LYS A 3 63.82 13.29 -21.15
N LEU A 4 64.19 14.43 -20.56
CA LEU A 4 64.18 14.62 -19.10
C LEU A 4 63.14 15.65 -18.60
N LEU A 5 62.43 16.34 -19.49
CA LEU A 5 61.32 17.23 -19.13
C LEU A 5 59.93 16.57 -19.23
N SER A 6 59.85 15.33 -19.72
CA SER A 6 58.59 14.58 -19.84
C SER A 6 58.32 13.65 -18.65
N LEU A 7 59.26 13.50 -17.71
CA LEU A 7 59.09 12.65 -16.52
C LEU A 7 58.67 13.43 -15.26
N VAL A 8 58.79 14.76 -15.26
CA VAL A 8 58.37 15.64 -14.15
C VAL A 8 56.97 16.24 -14.39
N LEU A 9 56.41 16.09 -15.61
CA LEU A 9 55.05 16.53 -15.94
C LEU A 9 53.99 15.41 -15.94
N VAL A 10 54.39 14.15 -15.70
CA VAL A 10 53.49 12.98 -15.63
C VAL A 10 53.32 12.46 -14.19
N LEU A 11 54.07 13.00 -13.22
CA LEU A 11 53.92 12.72 -11.79
C LEU A 11 53.14 13.80 -11.02
N THR A 12 52.57 14.80 -11.73
CA THR A 12 51.70 15.85 -11.19
C THR A 12 50.24 15.74 -11.62
N PHE A 13 49.86 14.68 -12.33
CA PHE A 13 48.47 14.43 -12.78
C PHE A 13 47.80 13.21 -12.12
N ALA A 14 48.34 12.73 -10.99
CA ALA A 14 47.77 11.62 -10.21
C ALA A 14 47.38 11.99 -8.76
N PHE A 15 47.34 13.29 -8.42
CA PHE A 15 46.96 13.77 -7.07
C PHE A 15 46.07 15.02 -7.07
N SER A 16 45.26 15.22 -8.10
CA SER A 16 44.36 16.38 -8.23
C SER A 16 42.92 15.96 -8.51
N ILE A 17 42.40 15.07 -7.66
CA ILE A 17 41.05 15.22 -7.09
C ILE A 17 41.21 15.06 -5.58
N VAL A 18 42.08 15.89 -4.98
CA VAL A 18 41.83 16.31 -3.61
C VAL A 18 40.71 17.32 -3.76
N SER A 19 39.46 16.84 -3.67
CA SER A 19 38.34 17.72 -3.32
C SER A 19 38.83 18.63 -2.20
N PRO A 20 38.53 19.94 -2.21
CA PRO A 20 38.88 20.78 -1.08
C PRO A 20 38.44 20.01 0.16
N ALA A 21 39.38 19.71 1.06
CA ALA A 21 39.04 19.31 2.41
C ALA A 21 38.29 20.51 2.95
N ILE A 22 36.98 20.54 2.70
CA ILE A 22 36.13 21.53 3.30
C ILE A 22 36.25 21.18 4.78
N ALA A 23 36.90 22.07 5.53
CA ALA A 23 36.90 22.04 6.97
C ALA A 23 35.46 22.34 7.42
N LEU A 24 34.56 21.38 7.19
CA LEU A 24 33.17 21.41 7.60
C LEU A 24 33.07 20.59 8.89
N ALA A 25 32.81 21.32 9.97
CA ALA A 25 32.41 20.87 11.29
C ALA A 25 33.43 20.06 12.11
N ASP A 26 33.68 20.53 13.33
CA ASP A 26 34.39 19.82 14.41
C ASP A 26 33.52 18.63 14.87
N THR A 27 33.45 17.59 14.05
CA THR A 27 32.64 16.38 14.27
C THR A 27 33.51 15.26 14.80
N SER A 28 32.97 14.45 15.72
CA SER A 28 33.71 13.33 16.31
C SER A 28 34.01 12.22 15.28
N ILE A 29 33.16 12.09 14.26
CA ILE A 29 33.32 11.16 13.14
C ILE A 29 33.58 11.94 11.86
N SER A 30 34.79 11.79 11.31
CA SER A 30 35.13 12.38 10.01
C SER A 30 34.42 11.66 8.86
N GLN A 31 34.31 12.33 7.72
CA GLN A 31 33.79 11.76 6.47
C GLN A 31 34.51 10.46 6.06
N GLU A 32 35.84 10.37 6.25
CA GLU A 32 36.61 9.16 5.88
C GLU A 32 36.23 7.97 6.76
N LYS A 33 36.04 8.21 8.06
CA LYS A 33 35.57 7.18 9.00
C LYS A 33 34.13 6.76 8.69
N ALA A 34 33.27 7.70 8.32
CA ALA A 34 31.90 7.43 7.88
C ALA A 34 31.88 6.51 6.65
N ILE A 35 32.70 6.79 5.63
CA ILE A 35 32.87 5.93 4.45
C ILE A 35 33.42 4.54 4.82
N GLU A 36 34.44 4.48 5.68
CA GLU A 36 35.06 3.22 6.09
C GLU A 36 34.08 2.29 6.81
N LYS A 37 33.17 2.85 7.62
CA LYS A 37 32.12 2.08 8.30
C LYS A 37 31.21 1.35 7.31
N ILE A 38 30.74 2.01 6.26
CA ILE A 38 29.85 1.39 5.27
C ILE A 38 30.61 0.36 4.40
N LYS A 39 31.86 0.65 4.03
CA LYS A 39 32.72 -0.28 3.27
C LYS A 39 33.03 -1.60 4.00
N LYS A 40 32.96 -1.61 5.33
CA LYS A 40 33.10 -2.85 6.14
C LYS A 40 31.85 -3.73 6.10
N ILE A 41 30.73 -3.20 5.62
CA ILE A 41 29.44 -3.88 5.55
C ILE A 41 29.13 -4.29 4.10
N PHE A 42 29.31 -3.36 3.16
CA PHE A 42 28.99 -3.58 1.75
C PHE A 42 30.22 -3.43 0.86
N ASP A 43 30.27 -4.24 -0.21
CA ASP A 43 31.22 -4.00 -1.29
C ASP A 43 30.76 -2.79 -2.12
N THR A 44 31.40 -1.64 -1.87
CA THR A 44 31.10 -0.42 -2.62
C THR A 44 31.88 -0.31 -3.94
N THR A 45 32.74 -1.28 -4.28
CA THR A 45 33.59 -1.19 -5.50
C THR A 45 32.79 -1.40 -6.78
N ILE A 46 31.57 -1.94 -6.66
CA ILE A 46 30.63 -2.16 -7.77
C ILE A 46 29.94 -0.88 -8.26
N TYR A 47 30.11 0.26 -7.58
CA TYR A 47 29.51 1.55 -7.93
C TYR A 47 30.54 2.47 -8.59
N ASP A 48 30.15 3.18 -9.64
CA ASP A 48 31.03 4.09 -10.40
C ASP A 48 30.80 5.58 -10.07
N ARG A 49 29.80 5.89 -9.25
CA ARG A 49 29.50 7.22 -8.72
C ARG A 49 29.39 7.18 -7.21
N PHE A 50 29.88 8.25 -6.58
CA PHE A 50 29.80 8.47 -5.14
C PHE A 50 29.56 9.94 -4.84
N ASN A 51 28.65 10.22 -3.92
CA ASN A 51 28.39 11.53 -3.34
C ASN A 51 28.29 11.39 -1.81
N ILE A 52 28.75 12.42 -1.10
CA ILE A 52 28.60 12.55 0.34
C ILE A 52 28.14 13.97 0.65
N ASN A 53 27.13 14.07 1.49
CA ASN A 53 26.60 15.33 1.99
C ASN A 53 26.70 15.34 3.51
N TYR A 54 26.85 16.55 4.06
CA TYR A 54 26.73 16.79 5.50
C TYR A 54 25.44 17.57 5.71
N ASN A 55 24.60 17.09 6.62
CA ASN A 55 23.33 17.69 6.95
C ASN A 55 23.33 18.08 8.44
N GLU A 56 22.96 19.33 8.69
CA GLU A 56 22.78 19.92 10.02
C GLU A 56 21.48 20.72 9.95
N ASN A 57 20.36 20.02 10.14
CA ASN A 57 19.06 20.67 10.26
C ASN A 57 18.94 21.31 11.64
N ASP A 58 18.37 22.52 11.69
CA ASP A 58 18.20 23.29 12.92
C ASP A 58 17.46 22.43 13.96
N GLY A 59 18.15 22.08 15.05
CA GLY A 59 17.58 21.33 16.17
C GLY A 59 17.64 19.80 16.14
N ASN A 60 18.16 19.11 15.11
CA ASN A 60 18.30 17.64 15.18
C ASN A 60 19.43 17.04 14.33
N LYS A 61 20.38 16.39 15.05
CA LYS A 61 21.46 15.47 14.62
C LYS A 61 22.31 15.93 13.42
N LYS A 62 23.62 16.05 13.64
CA LYS A 62 24.61 16.20 12.56
C LYS A 62 24.77 14.86 11.86
N VAL A 63 24.53 14.80 10.55
CA VAL A 63 24.49 13.53 9.81
C VAL A 63 25.36 13.59 8.57
N TRP A 64 26.16 12.54 8.37
CA TRP A 64 26.78 12.24 7.09
C TRP A 64 25.82 11.40 6.25
N GLU A 65 25.48 11.88 5.07
CA GLU A 65 24.67 11.17 4.07
C GLU A 65 25.58 10.70 2.94
N LEU A 66 25.66 9.39 2.73
CA LEU A 66 26.52 8.76 1.75
C LEU A 66 25.67 8.10 0.68
N TYR A 67 26.00 8.34 -0.58
CA TYR A 67 25.27 7.81 -1.73
C TYR A 67 26.21 7.26 -2.80
N TRP A 68 26.11 5.97 -3.07
CA TRP A 68 26.77 5.28 -4.18
C TRP A 68 25.74 4.92 -5.24
N SER A 69 26.11 5.02 -6.52
CA SER A 69 25.22 4.63 -7.62
C SER A 69 25.99 4.13 -8.84
N LYS A 70 25.29 3.37 -9.69
CA LYS A 70 25.77 2.93 -11.01
C LYS A 70 25.26 3.88 -12.09
N SER A 71 26.14 4.36 -12.94
CA SER A 71 25.80 5.22 -14.08
C SER A 71 25.13 4.47 -15.25
N LYS A 72 25.15 3.13 -15.20
CA LYS A 72 24.63 2.23 -16.24
C LYS A 72 23.54 1.32 -15.66
N ALA A 73 22.64 0.88 -16.54
CA ALA A 73 21.66 -0.14 -16.24
C ALA A 73 22.31 -1.36 -15.55
N PRO A 74 21.70 -1.90 -14.48
CA PRO A 74 20.34 -1.64 -14.00
C PRO A 74 20.17 -0.41 -13.09
N TYR A 75 21.17 0.48 -12.98
CA TYR A 75 21.11 1.71 -12.16
C TYR A 75 20.95 1.49 -10.65
N GLY A 76 21.55 0.42 -10.13
CA GLY A 76 21.55 0.17 -8.68
C GLY A 76 22.26 1.27 -7.87
N SER A 77 21.86 1.43 -6.61
CA SER A 77 22.37 2.40 -5.67
C SER A 77 22.43 1.86 -4.23
N LEU A 78 23.28 2.48 -3.42
CA LEU A 78 23.37 2.27 -1.98
C LEU A 78 23.38 3.65 -1.32
N SER A 79 22.47 3.89 -0.39
CA SER A 79 22.47 5.06 0.48
C SER A 79 22.71 4.65 1.93
N ALA A 80 23.36 5.52 2.70
CA ALA A 80 23.50 5.36 4.13
C ALA A 80 23.57 6.72 4.83
N SER A 81 23.03 6.79 6.05
CA SER A 81 23.09 7.97 6.91
C SER A 81 23.77 7.60 8.22
N ILE A 82 24.71 8.43 8.68
CA ILE A 82 25.53 8.17 9.86
C ILE A 82 25.53 9.41 10.75
N ASP A 83 25.23 9.22 12.02
CA ASP A 83 25.35 10.27 13.02
C ASP A 83 26.82 10.69 13.17
N ALA A 84 27.12 11.97 12.92
CA ALA A 84 28.47 12.51 12.84
C ALA A 84 29.16 12.65 14.21
N GLU A 85 28.41 12.51 15.31
CA GLU A 85 28.95 12.60 16.67
C GLU A 85 29.19 11.21 17.26
N THR A 86 28.19 10.33 17.19
CA THR A 86 28.23 8.98 17.76
C THR A 86 28.81 7.95 16.80
N GLY A 87 28.70 8.20 15.49
CA GLY A 87 29.03 7.23 14.45
C GLY A 87 28.00 6.14 14.26
N ASN A 88 26.82 6.27 14.87
CA ASN A 88 25.72 5.33 14.68
C ASN A 88 25.25 5.35 13.23
N ILE A 89 25.09 4.17 12.63
CA ILE A 89 24.43 4.05 11.34
C ILE A 89 22.94 4.22 11.61
N LEU A 90 22.34 5.25 11.03
CA LEU A 90 20.94 5.62 11.22
C LEU A 90 20.06 4.98 10.16
N ASN A 91 20.46 5.05 8.90
CA ASN A 91 19.73 4.45 7.79
C ASN A 91 20.69 3.82 6.80
N MET A 92 20.23 2.76 6.14
CA MET A 92 20.86 2.19 4.97
C MET A 92 19.78 1.69 4.02
N TYR A 93 19.97 1.89 2.74
CA TYR A 93 19.08 1.36 1.72
C TYR A 93 19.88 0.96 0.48
N MET A 94 19.65 -0.25 0.00
CA MET A 94 20.28 -0.81 -1.17
C MET A 94 19.22 -1.11 -2.23
N TYR A 95 19.31 -0.40 -3.34
CA TYR A 95 18.51 -0.64 -4.51
C TYR A 95 19.36 -1.36 -5.56
N LYS A 96 18.97 -2.58 -5.95
CA LYS A 96 19.75 -3.36 -6.93
C LYS A 96 19.62 -2.85 -8.36
N GLY A 97 18.69 -1.94 -8.61
CA GLY A 97 18.39 -1.41 -9.94
C GLY A 97 17.17 -2.09 -10.58
N TYR A 98 16.60 -1.45 -11.60
CA TYR A 98 15.52 -2.03 -12.40
C TYR A 98 16.13 -2.84 -13.54
N ASP A 99 15.89 -4.14 -13.49
CA ASP A 99 16.25 -5.06 -14.56
C ASP A 99 14.95 -5.71 -15.07
N PRO A 100 14.42 -5.27 -16.23
CA PRO A 100 13.16 -5.78 -16.77
C PRO A 100 13.24 -7.27 -17.14
N ASP A 101 14.46 -7.81 -17.30
CA ASP A 101 14.71 -9.22 -17.60
C ASP A 101 15.03 -10.03 -16.33
N ARG A 102 15.06 -9.39 -15.14
CA ARG A 102 15.30 -10.09 -13.87
C ARG A 102 14.12 -11.00 -13.57
N LYS A 103 14.32 -12.29 -13.82
CA LYS A 103 13.46 -13.36 -13.35
C LYS A 103 13.82 -13.66 -11.90
N THR A 104 13.10 -13.08 -10.95
CA THR A 104 13.22 -13.50 -9.55
C THR A 104 12.55 -14.86 -9.37
N SER A 105 13.15 -15.69 -8.51
CA SER A 105 12.61 -17.02 -8.26
C SER A 105 11.28 -16.90 -7.55
N ALA A 106 10.24 -17.60 -8.02
CA ALA A 106 8.96 -17.67 -7.32
C ALA A 106 9.08 -18.33 -5.92
N ILE A 107 10.21 -18.98 -5.63
CA ILE A 107 10.53 -19.55 -4.32
C ILE A 107 11.64 -18.73 -3.65
N PRO A 108 11.40 -18.18 -2.45
CA PRO A 108 12.44 -17.67 -1.56
C PRO A 108 13.53 -18.71 -1.29
N LYS A 109 14.80 -18.28 -1.30
CA LYS A 109 15.91 -19.14 -0.87
C LYS A 109 15.97 -19.23 0.66
N TYR A 110 15.55 -18.17 1.35
CA TYR A 110 15.51 -18.07 2.80
C TYR A 110 14.05 -18.06 3.26
N SER A 111 13.75 -18.88 4.25
CA SER A 111 12.50 -18.79 5.01
C SER A 111 12.45 -17.51 5.84
N ARG A 112 11.25 -17.09 6.25
CA ARG A 112 11.08 -15.95 7.15
C ARG A 112 11.84 -16.15 8.46
N GLU A 113 11.86 -17.36 9.02
CA GLU A 113 12.60 -17.69 10.26
C GLU A 113 14.11 -17.54 10.08
N GLN A 114 14.66 -17.99 8.95
CA GLN A 114 16.07 -17.76 8.63
C GLN A 114 16.38 -16.28 8.45
N ALA A 115 15.47 -15.53 7.81
CA ALA A 115 15.61 -14.10 7.63
C ALA A 115 15.51 -13.31 8.96
N ILE A 116 14.69 -13.78 9.92
CA ILE A 116 14.66 -13.23 11.29
C ILE A 116 16.04 -13.34 11.93
N GLU A 117 16.70 -14.50 11.85
CA GLU A 117 18.01 -14.70 12.45
C GLU A 117 19.10 -13.85 11.77
N ILE A 118 19.01 -13.66 10.45
CA ILE A 118 19.85 -12.71 9.71
C ILE A 118 19.64 -11.29 10.25
N ALA A 119 18.40 -10.84 10.39
CA ALA A 119 18.06 -9.51 10.87
C ALA A 119 18.52 -9.28 12.32
N LYS A 120 18.31 -10.24 13.23
CA LYS A 120 18.79 -10.17 14.62
C LYS A 120 20.31 -10.05 14.68
N THR A 121 21.02 -10.92 13.97
CA THR A 121 22.49 -10.89 13.92
C THR A 121 22.99 -9.55 13.39
N PHE A 122 22.29 -8.99 12.39
CA PHE A 122 22.64 -7.70 11.83
C PHE A 122 22.40 -6.54 12.82
N ALA A 123 21.26 -6.53 13.51
CA ALA A 123 20.93 -5.54 14.53
C ALA A 123 21.91 -5.60 15.73
N GLU A 124 22.19 -6.80 16.26
CA GLU A 124 23.15 -7.02 17.36
C GLU A 124 24.56 -6.52 17.00
N LYS A 125 24.98 -6.69 15.74
CA LYS A 125 26.28 -6.23 15.27
C LYS A 125 26.38 -4.71 15.25
N LEU A 126 25.30 -4.01 14.88
CA LEU A 126 25.33 -2.56 14.71
C LEU A 126 24.98 -1.80 15.99
N GLN A 127 24.01 -2.30 16.76
CA GLN A 127 23.45 -1.63 17.94
C GLN A 127 23.18 -2.62 19.09
N PRO A 128 24.23 -3.24 19.67
CA PRO A 128 24.05 -4.34 20.64
C PRO A 128 23.30 -3.92 21.91
N LEU A 129 23.52 -2.68 22.40
CA LEU A 129 22.93 -2.20 23.65
C LEU A 129 21.46 -1.84 23.47
N GLU A 130 21.13 -1.17 22.39
CA GLU A 130 19.76 -0.76 22.04
C GLU A 130 18.94 -1.98 21.62
N PHE A 131 19.50 -2.88 20.79
CA PHE A 131 18.82 -4.10 20.37
C PHE A 131 18.42 -4.99 21.56
N ALA A 132 19.25 -5.08 22.60
CA ALA A 132 18.94 -5.84 23.81
C ALA A 132 17.68 -5.33 24.55
N LYS A 133 17.23 -4.10 24.27
CA LYS A 133 16.01 -3.50 24.82
C LYS A 133 14.82 -3.59 23.86
N THR A 134 14.96 -4.29 22.72
CA THR A 134 13.89 -4.41 21.73
C THR A 134 13.16 -5.75 21.81
N LYS A 135 11.95 -5.80 21.26
CA LYS A 135 11.24 -7.04 20.93
C LYS A 135 10.79 -6.99 19.48
N LEU A 136 10.84 -8.12 18.79
CA LEU A 136 10.24 -8.27 17.47
C LEU A 136 8.72 -8.15 17.60
N ILE A 137 8.15 -7.09 17.03
CA ILE A 137 6.70 -6.92 16.92
C ILE A 137 6.30 -7.36 15.52
N ASN A 138 5.47 -8.41 15.43
CA ASN A 138 4.85 -8.78 14.17
C ASN A 138 3.81 -7.71 13.85
N ARG A 139 4.00 -7.00 12.74
CA ARG A 139 2.96 -6.11 12.22
C ARG A 139 1.92 -7.01 11.56
N GLU A 140 0.68 -7.00 12.06
CA GLU A 140 -0.46 -7.35 11.21
C GLU A 140 -0.60 -6.19 10.24
N GLU A 141 0.03 -6.29 9.08
CA GLU A 141 0.02 -5.20 8.12
C GLU A 141 -1.41 -4.88 7.68
N ILE A 142 -1.72 -3.59 7.60
CA ILE A 142 -2.91 -3.10 6.90
C ILE A 142 -2.73 -3.56 5.46
N ILE A 143 -3.59 -4.46 5.01
CA ILE A 143 -3.57 -4.98 3.64
C ILE A 143 -4.03 -3.84 2.72
N TYR A 144 -3.07 -3.01 2.31
CA TYR A 144 -3.23 -2.28 1.07
C TYR A 144 -3.00 -3.26 -0.09
N PRO A 145 -3.76 -3.15 -1.19
CA PRO A 145 -3.50 -3.91 -2.39
C PRO A 145 -2.20 -3.42 -3.03
N LEU A 146 -1.06 -3.81 -2.47
CA LEU A 146 0.13 -3.87 -3.30
C LEU A 146 -0.21 -4.81 -4.44
N SER A 147 -0.07 -4.28 -5.65
CA SER A 147 -0.37 -4.98 -6.89
C SER A 147 0.19 -6.40 -6.79
N VAL A 148 -0.59 -7.37 -7.26
CA VAL A 148 -0.34 -8.83 -7.20
C VAL A 148 0.85 -9.24 -8.09
N LYS A 149 1.96 -8.50 -8.01
CA LYS A 149 3.20 -8.68 -8.78
C LYS A 149 4.46 -8.70 -7.96
N ASP A 150 4.43 -8.23 -6.72
CA ASP A 150 5.57 -8.37 -5.82
C ASP A 150 5.30 -9.62 -4.97
N TYR A 151 5.88 -10.76 -5.38
CA TYR A 151 6.43 -11.61 -4.33
C TYR A 151 7.27 -10.65 -3.47
N ASP A 152 6.98 -10.56 -2.19
CA ASP A 152 7.79 -9.73 -1.30
C ASP A 152 9.20 -10.34 -1.34
N ASP A 153 10.04 -9.82 -2.25
CA ASP A 153 11.42 -10.24 -2.48
C ASP A 153 12.27 -9.94 -1.24
N SER A 154 11.65 -9.40 -0.18
CA SER A 154 12.22 -9.16 1.13
C SER A 154 11.25 -9.49 2.25
N TYR A 155 11.78 -9.79 3.43
CA TYR A 155 11.02 -9.85 4.68
C TYR A 155 11.33 -8.62 5.53
N PHE A 156 10.27 -7.91 5.97
CA PHE A 156 10.38 -6.79 6.90
C PHE A 156 10.28 -7.24 8.37
N PHE A 157 11.18 -6.72 9.20
CA PHE A 157 11.22 -6.97 10.64
C PHE A 157 11.30 -5.67 11.42
N ASN A 158 10.40 -5.51 12.40
CA ASN A 158 10.37 -4.38 13.32
C ASN A 158 10.75 -4.83 14.74
N PHE A 159 11.93 -4.43 15.20
CA PHE A 159 12.41 -4.60 16.55
C PHE A 159 12.16 -3.33 17.35
N THR A 160 10.99 -3.25 18.00
CA THR A 160 10.55 -2.06 18.74
C THR A 160 11.13 -2.06 20.15
N ARG A 161 11.60 -0.89 20.61
CA ARG A 161 12.07 -0.68 21.97
C ARG A 161 10.95 -0.95 22.98
N ILE A 162 11.29 -1.67 24.04
CA ILE A 162 10.40 -1.94 25.17
C ILE A 162 10.99 -1.30 26.42
N GLU A 163 10.27 -0.37 27.03
CA GLU A 163 10.62 0.24 28.31
C GLU A 163 9.56 -0.13 29.35
N SER A 164 9.95 -0.71 30.49
CA SER A 164 8.99 -1.14 31.53
C SER A 164 7.84 -2.04 31.01
N ASN A 165 8.13 -2.92 30.03
CA ASN A 165 7.15 -3.74 29.30
C ASN A 165 6.15 -2.98 28.41
N ILE A 166 6.38 -1.70 28.17
CA ILE A 166 5.56 -0.84 27.29
C ILE A 166 6.35 -0.55 26.01
N PRO A 167 5.77 -0.75 24.81
CA PRO A 167 6.44 -0.42 23.56
C PRO A 167 6.59 1.09 23.40
N VAL A 168 7.71 1.51 22.83
CA VAL A 168 7.96 2.90 22.45
C VAL A 168 7.68 3.05 20.96
N GLU A 169 6.63 3.79 20.63
CA GLU A 169 6.14 3.97 19.27
C GLU A 169 7.23 4.58 18.39
N ASN A 170 7.40 4.00 17.20
CA ASN A 170 8.39 4.40 16.19
C ASN A 170 9.86 4.35 16.65
N ASP A 171 10.17 3.81 17.83
CA ASP A 171 11.51 3.72 18.41
C ASP A 171 12.00 2.26 18.39
N GLY A 172 13.10 2.00 17.69
CA GLY A 172 13.61 0.66 17.45
C GLY A 172 14.48 0.51 16.21
N ILE A 173 14.60 -0.74 15.76
CA ILE A 173 15.40 -1.13 14.59
C ILE A 173 14.50 -1.82 13.57
N TYR A 174 14.54 -1.35 12.33
CA TYR A 174 13.75 -1.86 11.22
C TYR A 174 14.67 -2.44 10.16
N ILE A 175 14.42 -3.67 9.70
CA ILE A 175 15.31 -4.38 8.78
C ILE A 175 14.49 -5.08 7.70
N ASN A 176 14.87 -4.87 6.44
CA ASN A 176 14.42 -5.68 5.32
C ASN A 176 15.54 -6.64 4.88
N VAL A 177 15.20 -7.93 4.74
CA VAL A 177 16.12 -8.98 4.30
C VAL A 177 15.62 -9.59 3.01
N ASP A 178 16.43 -9.54 1.94
CA ASP A 178 16.11 -10.14 0.64
C ASP A 178 15.89 -11.65 0.79
N ALA A 179 14.72 -12.11 0.35
CA ALA A 179 14.25 -13.49 0.52
C ALA A 179 15.05 -14.49 -0.33
N HIS A 180 15.79 -14.04 -1.35
CA HIS A 180 16.56 -14.87 -2.28
C HIS A 180 18.06 -14.83 -2.03
N THR A 181 18.60 -13.70 -1.56
CA THR A 181 20.03 -13.54 -1.29
C THR A 181 20.37 -13.59 0.19
N GLY A 182 19.40 -13.31 1.07
CA GLY A 182 19.63 -13.16 2.51
C GLY A 182 20.39 -11.88 2.86
N GLU A 183 20.54 -10.95 1.90
CA GLU A 183 21.20 -9.67 2.13
C GLU A 183 20.24 -8.70 2.82
N VAL A 184 20.77 -7.89 3.74
CA VAL A 184 20.02 -6.77 4.31
C VAL A 184 19.93 -5.67 3.24
N VAL A 185 18.72 -5.41 2.75
CA VAL A 185 18.45 -4.41 1.71
C VAL A 185 18.07 -3.06 2.29
N SER A 186 17.48 -3.03 3.48
CA SER A 186 17.31 -1.79 4.23
C SER A 186 17.49 -2.01 5.72
N TYR A 187 17.98 -0.97 6.36
CA TYR A 187 18.15 -0.89 7.80
C TYR A 187 17.79 0.52 8.24
N SER A 188 16.99 0.65 9.30
CA SER A 188 16.74 1.92 9.95
C SER A 188 16.88 1.75 11.45
N PHE A 189 17.58 2.68 12.09
CA PHE A 189 17.73 2.79 13.51
C PHE A 189 17.17 4.12 13.95
N ASN A 190 15.97 4.08 14.52
CA ASN A 190 15.34 5.24 15.11
C ASN A 190 15.34 5.08 16.62
N TRP A 191 16.02 5.98 17.32
CA TRP A 191 16.15 5.89 18.76
C TRP A 191 16.10 7.29 19.38
N SER A 192 15.25 7.43 20.38
CA SER A 192 15.15 8.60 21.23
C SER A 192 15.92 8.39 22.52
N TRP A 193 16.78 9.34 22.84
CA TRP A 193 17.45 9.44 24.14
C TRP A 193 16.71 10.37 25.11
N GLU A 194 15.56 10.92 24.70
CA GLU A 194 14.70 11.70 25.58
C GLU A 194 14.20 10.85 26.75
N PRO A 195 14.06 11.44 27.95
CA PRO A 195 13.48 10.74 29.09
C PRO A 195 12.02 10.39 28.81
N LEU A 196 11.66 9.14 29.10
CA LEU A 196 10.29 8.66 28.97
C LEU A 196 9.50 8.95 30.26
N PRO A 197 8.21 9.32 30.18
CA PRO A 197 7.39 9.58 31.36
C PRO A 197 7.20 8.33 32.24
N SER A 198 6.98 8.54 33.53
CA SER A 198 6.72 7.45 34.49
C SER A 198 5.37 6.78 34.23
N ALA A 199 5.35 5.45 34.28
CA ALA A 199 4.14 4.62 34.16
C ALA A 199 3.46 4.32 35.51
N GLU A 200 3.83 5.00 36.60
CA GLU A 200 3.29 4.71 37.94
C GLU A 200 1.84 5.20 38.17
N LYS A 201 1.39 6.20 37.41
CA LYS A 201 0.10 6.89 37.62
C LYS A 201 -0.86 6.71 36.45
N VAL A 202 -0.78 5.57 35.77
CA VAL A 202 -1.60 5.29 34.59
C VAL A 202 -3.00 4.87 35.01
N ILE A 203 -4.00 5.33 34.26
CA ILE A 203 -5.37 4.83 34.37
C ILE A 203 -5.41 3.35 33.98
N SER A 204 -6.41 2.62 34.50
CA SER A 204 -6.57 1.21 34.16
C SER A 204 -6.95 1.03 32.68
N PRO A 205 -6.62 -0.12 32.06
CA PRO A 205 -7.12 -0.46 30.72
C PRO A 205 -8.64 -0.37 30.63
N GLU A 206 -9.37 -0.81 31.66
CA GLU A 206 -10.83 -0.76 31.71
C GLU A 206 -11.37 0.67 31.72
N ASP A 207 -10.70 1.60 32.42
CA ASP A 207 -11.06 3.02 32.39
C ASP A 207 -10.80 3.62 31.00
N ALA A 208 -9.70 3.23 30.34
CA ALA A 208 -9.39 3.68 28.98
C ALA A 208 -10.40 3.16 27.95
N GLU A 209 -10.82 1.90 28.06
CA GLU A 209 -11.88 1.31 27.22
C GLU A 209 -13.23 2.00 27.41
N LYS A 210 -13.55 2.37 28.66
CA LYS A 210 -14.72 3.17 28.97
C LYS A 210 -14.63 4.58 28.37
N ILE A 211 -13.47 5.24 28.49
CA ILE A 211 -13.23 6.56 27.89
C ILE A 211 -13.36 6.48 26.37
N PHE A 212 -12.84 5.43 25.73
CA PHE A 212 -13.03 5.18 24.31
C PHE A 212 -14.52 5.14 23.98
N SER A 213 -15.30 4.30 24.65
CA SER A 213 -16.74 4.15 24.38
C SER A 213 -17.54 5.44 24.65
N ASP A 214 -17.19 6.18 25.71
CA ASP A 214 -17.90 7.38 26.14
C ASP A 214 -17.58 8.63 25.29
N LYS A 215 -16.30 8.80 24.88
CA LYS A 215 -15.83 10.04 24.23
C LYS A 215 -15.63 9.94 22.72
N GLU A 216 -15.37 8.75 22.19
CA GLU A 216 -15.03 8.54 20.78
C GLU A 216 -15.94 7.48 20.15
N GLY A 217 -15.77 6.24 20.60
CA GLY A 217 -16.49 5.07 20.16
C GLY A 217 -16.29 4.77 18.67
N LEU A 218 -17.09 3.84 18.15
CA LEU A 218 -17.19 3.64 16.72
C LEU A 218 -18.24 4.57 16.11
N LYS A 219 -17.94 5.09 14.92
CA LYS A 219 -18.87 5.86 14.10
C LYS A 219 -19.55 4.96 13.09
N LEU A 220 -20.89 4.98 13.09
CA LEU A 220 -21.69 4.41 12.02
C LEU A 220 -21.75 5.42 10.88
N ILE A 221 -21.27 5.04 9.69
CA ILE A 221 -21.30 5.88 8.49
C ILE A 221 -21.77 5.08 7.27
N TYR A 222 -22.23 5.79 6.25
CA TYR A 222 -22.24 5.28 4.89
C TYR A 222 -20.84 5.50 4.28
N GLN A 223 -20.20 4.42 3.84
CA GLN A 223 -18.91 4.45 3.15
C GLN A 223 -19.09 4.09 1.69
N ARG A 224 -18.54 4.93 0.80
CA ARG A 224 -18.47 4.67 -0.64
C ARG A 224 -17.21 3.86 -0.96
N TYR A 225 -17.38 2.81 -1.75
CA TYR A 225 -16.32 2.02 -2.36
C TYR A 225 -16.48 2.11 -3.87
N TYR A 226 -15.47 2.64 -4.56
CA TYR A 226 -15.53 2.86 -6.00
C TYR A 226 -14.32 2.25 -6.69
N ASP A 227 -14.56 1.38 -7.67
CA ASP A 227 -13.52 0.78 -8.48
C ASP A 227 -13.35 1.58 -9.78
N TYR A 228 -12.28 2.36 -9.87
CA TYR A 228 -12.01 3.22 -11.04
C TYR A 228 -11.80 2.43 -12.35
N ARG A 229 -11.50 1.13 -12.27
CA ARG A 229 -11.27 0.28 -13.46
C ARG A 229 -12.58 -0.26 -14.02
N THR A 230 -13.43 -0.82 -13.16
CA THR A 230 -14.73 -1.37 -13.59
C THR A 230 -15.84 -0.31 -13.62
N ARG A 231 -15.61 0.83 -12.96
CA ARG A 231 -16.60 1.87 -12.66
C ARG A 231 -17.76 1.36 -11.81
N GLU A 232 -17.55 0.27 -11.09
CA GLU A 232 -18.51 -0.25 -10.12
C GLU A 232 -18.44 0.54 -8.82
N GLU A 233 -19.61 0.80 -8.24
CA GLU A 233 -19.77 1.53 -7.00
C GLU A 233 -20.59 0.70 -6.03
N ASN A 234 -20.16 0.67 -4.77
CA ASN A 234 -20.89 0.06 -3.68
C ASN A 234 -20.89 1.00 -2.47
N ILE A 235 -22.08 1.23 -1.89
CA ILE A 235 -22.23 2.00 -0.65
C ILE A 235 -22.62 1.02 0.45
N LYS A 236 -21.86 1.01 1.54
CA LYS A 236 -22.13 0.16 2.70
C LYS A 236 -22.32 0.97 3.98
N LEU A 237 -23.12 0.43 4.89
CA LEU A 237 -23.12 0.85 6.29
C LEU A 237 -21.96 0.18 7.01
N VAL A 238 -21.11 0.99 7.65
CA VAL A 238 -19.92 0.50 8.34
C VAL A 238 -19.75 1.17 9.69
N TYR A 239 -19.14 0.44 10.63
CA TYR A 239 -18.56 1.01 11.84
C TYR A 239 -17.08 1.30 11.61
N THR A 240 -16.63 2.52 11.92
CA THR A 240 -15.21 2.91 11.77
C THR A 240 -14.75 3.86 12.87
N LEU A 241 -13.43 4.01 13.04
CA LEU A 241 -12.83 5.02 13.91
C LEU A 241 -12.87 6.41 13.24
N SER A 242 -13.00 7.50 14.01
CA SER A 242 -12.95 8.85 13.43
C SER A 242 -11.58 9.23 12.91
N SER A 243 -10.52 8.63 13.47
CA SER A 243 -9.13 8.88 13.13
C SER A 243 -8.36 7.57 13.25
N GLN A 244 -7.41 7.38 12.33
CA GLN A 244 -6.48 6.24 12.40
C GLN A 244 -5.48 6.38 13.57
N ARG A 245 -5.33 7.58 14.13
CA ARG A 245 -4.42 7.87 15.27
C ARG A 245 -5.20 8.36 16.49
N PHE A 246 -6.16 7.56 16.93
CA PHE A 246 -6.89 7.78 18.19
C PHE A 246 -5.97 7.51 19.40
N LEU A 247 -5.82 8.51 20.28
CA LEU A 247 -4.95 8.46 21.46
C LEU A 247 -5.68 8.98 22.70
N ILE A 248 -5.61 8.23 23.80
CA ILE A 248 -6.04 8.66 25.15
C ILE A 248 -4.78 8.87 25.99
N ASP A 249 -4.61 10.05 26.57
CA ASP A 249 -3.55 10.28 27.56
C ASP A 249 -3.73 9.32 28.75
N ALA A 250 -2.75 8.47 28.99
CA ALA A 250 -2.86 7.40 29.99
C ALA A 250 -2.79 7.92 31.43
N ILE A 251 -2.46 9.19 31.67
CA ILE A 251 -2.42 9.80 32.99
C ILE A 251 -3.69 10.61 33.25
N THR A 252 -4.15 11.39 32.27
CA THR A 252 -5.30 12.29 32.45
C THR A 252 -6.63 11.71 31.99
N GLY A 253 -6.62 10.72 31.08
CA GLY A 253 -7.83 10.20 30.43
C GLY A 253 -8.46 11.17 29.41
N GLU A 254 -7.69 12.16 28.96
CA GLU A 254 -8.09 13.12 27.92
C GLU A 254 -7.70 12.61 26.53
N LEU A 255 -8.45 12.99 25.50
CA LEU A 255 -8.11 12.65 24.12
C LEU A 255 -6.97 13.54 23.63
N ILE A 256 -6.02 12.95 22.89
CA ILE A 256 -4.93 13.68 22.24
C ILE A 256 -5.23 13.74 20.75
N ASN A 257 -5.39 14.97 20.23
CA ASN A 257 -5.53 15.23 18.81
C ASN A 257 -4.13 15.38 18.18
N ASP A 258 -3.61 14.31 17.57
CA ASP A 258 -2.38 14.37 16.77
C ASP A 258 -2.75 14.35 15.28
N VAL A 259 -2.46 15.45 14.58
CA VAL A 259 -2.86 15.62 13.17
C VAL A 259 -1.82 14.95 12.28
N TYR A 260 -2.13 13.75 11.80
CA TYR A 260 -1.37 13.11 10.74
C TYR A 260 -1.90 13.60 9.38
N TYR A 261 -1.04 14.26 8.59
CA TYR A 261 -1.36 14.70 7.23
C TYR A 261 -1.10 13.54 6.25
N ASP A 262 -2.16 12.95 5.71
CA ASP A 262 -2.05 12.10 4.52
C ASP A 262 -2.22 12.94 3.26
N ASN A 263 -1.09 13.19 2.59
CA ASN A 263 -1.04 13.77 1.24
C ASN A 263 -0.55 12.69 0.27
N TYR A 264 -1.48 11.92 -0.28
CA TYR A 264 -1.23 11.08 -1.46
C TYR A 264 -2.18 11.50 -2.58
N ASN A 265 -1.65 12.21 -3.57
CA ASN A 265 -2.25 12.27 -4.89
C ASN A 265 -1.15 12.04 -5.92
N MET A 266 -1.13 10.82 -6.48
CA MET A 266 -0.29 10.44 -7.61
C MET A 266 -1.00 10.79 -8.93
N GLY A 267 -0.25 11.37 -9.86
CA GLY A 267 -0.73 11.80 -11.17
C GLY A 267 -0.83 10.67 -12.20
N ALA A 268 -1.22 11.02 -13.43
CA ALA A 268 -1.06 10.14 -14.59
C ALA A 268 -0.92 10.92 -15.90
N GLY A 269 -0.02 10.40 -16.75
CA GLY A 269 0.38 10.97 -18.03
C GLY A 269 -0.60 10.71 -19.17
N GLU A 270 -0.41 11.50 -20.22
CA GLU A 270 -1.21 11.51 -21.44
C GLU A 270 -0.91 10.30 -22.34
N ALA A 271 -1.93 9.79 -23.03
CA ALA A 271 -1.77 8.96 -24.22
C ALA A 271 -2.71 9.43 -25.33
N GLN A 272 -2.14 9.57 -26.52
CA GLN A 272 -2.69 10.21 -27.72
C GLN A 272 -3.48 9.22 -28.60
N LYS A 273 -4.48 9.76 -29.31
CA LYS A 273 -5.51 9.12 -30.15
C LYS A 273 -4.98 8.35 -31.38
N ALA A 274 -5.83 7.41 -31.83
CA ALA A 274 -5.99 7.05 -33.25
C ALA A 274 -7.47 7.23 -33.68
N MET A 275 -7.67 7.72 -34.91
CA MET A 275 -8.95 7.72 -35.69
C MET A 275 -9.06 6.37 -36.46
N ASP A 276 -10.20 5.84 -36.89
CA ASP A 276 -11.28 6.46 -37.69
C ASP A 276 -12.63 5.66 -37.64
N SER A 277 -13.69 6.37 -38.07
CA SER A 277 -15.14 6.12 -38.29
C SER A 277 -15.83 4.74 -38.11
N ASP A 278 -16.70 4.63 -37.10
CA ASP A 278 -18.18 4.58 -37.19
C ASP A 278 -18.76 4.54 -35.76
N PHE A 279 -19.80 5.35 -35.44
CA PHE A 279 -20.24 5.53 -34.04
C PHE A 279 -20.79 4.23 -33.42
N THR A 280 -20.11 3.75 -32.40
CA THR A 280 -20.58 2.75 -31.45
C THR A 280 -21.70 3.30 -30.56
N PRO A 281 -22.50 2.44 -29.90
CA PRO A 281 -23.51 2.89 -28.94
C PRO A 281 -22.96 3.76 -27.80
N ALA A 282 -21.71 3.52 -27.38
CA ALA A 282 -21.03 4.32 -26.37
C ALA A 282 -20.73 5.74 -26.88
N GLU A 283 -20.26 5.86 -28.12
CA GLU A 283 -20.00 7.16 -28.74
C GLU A 283 -21.30 7.93 -29.03
N ALA A 284 -22.39 7.24 -29.41
CA ALA A 284 -23.70 7.87 -29.56
C ALA A 284 -24.23 8.45 -28.23
N LYS A 285 -24.04 7.72 -27.12
CA LYS A 285 -24.38 8.19 -25.77
C LYS A 285 -23.53 9.40 -25.37
N GLU A 286 -22.23 9.37 -25.64
CA GLU A 286 -21.32 10.50 -25.35
C GLU A 286 -21.68 11.76 -26.17
N VAL A 287 -22.06 11.59 -27.44
CA VAL A 287 -22.57 12.68 -28.30
C VAL A 287 -23.89 13.25 -27.76
N GLU A 288 -24.77 12.42 -27.21
CA GLU A 288 -26.01 12.90 -26.60
C GLU A 288 -25.76 13.67 -25.30
N ILE A 289 -24.87 13.19 -24.44
CA ILE A 289 -24.46 13.88 -23.20
C ILE A 289 -23.84 15.25 -23.53
N THR A 290 -22.92 15.30 -24.48
CA THR A 290 -22.22 16.54 -24.85
C THR A 290 -23.12 17.58 -25.53
N LYS A 291 -24.20 17.18 -26.19
CA LYS A 291 -25.23 18.11 -26.72
C LYS A 291 -25.95 18.88 -25.62
N ASN A 292 -26.09 18.29 -24.44
CA ASN A 292 -26.77 18.90 -23.30
C ASN A 292 -25.82 19.75 -22.44
N CYS A 293 -24.53 19.82 -22.79
CA CYS A 293 -23.56 20.64 -22.08
C CYS A 293 -23.70 22.12 -22.42
N ILE A 294 -23.59 22.98 -21.41
CA ILE A 294 -23.46 24.42 -21.57
C ILE A 294 -22.15 24.79 -22.25
N SER A 295 -22.13 25.96 -22.88
CA SER A 295 -20.92 26.52 -23.48
C SER A 295 -19.90 26.94 -22.42
N LYS A 296 -18.63 27.05 -22.85
CA LYS A 296 -17.55 27.66 -22.04
C LYS A 296 -17.95 29.01 -21.45
N ASP A 297 -18.54 29.89 -22.27
CA ASP A 297 -18.89 31.24 -21.83
C ASP A 297 -20.02 31.23 -20.79
N ALA A 298 -20.98 30.32 -20.93
CA ALA A 298 -22.00 30.10 -19.90
C ALA A 298 -21.37 29.61 -18.58
N ALA A 299 -20.42 28.67 -18.64
CA ALA A 299 -19.68 28.19 -17.48
C ALA A 299 -18.87 29.32 -16.80
N VAL A 300 -18.16 30.16 -17.57
CA VAL A 300 -17.46 31.35 -17.05
C VAL A 300 -18.43 32.31 -16.36
N ASN A 301 -19.61 32.54 -16.93
CA ASN A 301 -20.61 33.43 -16.34
C ASN A 301 -21.20 32.87 -15.04
N ILE A 302 -21.33 31.54 -14.94
CA ILE A 302 -21.71 30.88 -13.68
C ILE A 302 -20.66 31.14 -12.60
N VAL A 303 -19.36 30.97 -12.91
CA VAL A 303 -18.28 31.29 -11.94
C VAL A 303 -18.36 32.75 -11.48
N LYS A 304 -18.47 33.70 -12.43
CA LYS A 304 -18.55 35.14 -12.13
C LYS A 304 -19.78 35.57 -11.32
N LYS A 305 -20.84 34.75 -11.28
CA LYS A 305 -22.02 35.00 -10.44
C LYS A 305 -21.71 34.85 -8.94
N TYR A 306 -20.74 34.01 -8.59
CA TYR A 306 -20.42 33.64 -7.21
C TYR A 306 -19.01 34.05 -6.78
N VAL A 307 -18.07 34.16 -7.73
CA VAL A 307 -16.66 34.47 -7.49
C VAL A 307 -16.31 35.81 -8.14
N SER A 308 -15.78 36.74 -7.36
CA SER A 308 -15.27 38.02 -7.85
C SER A 308 -13.86 37.83 -8.42
N ILE A 309 -13.73 37.84 -9.75
CA ILE A 309 -12.43 37.70 -10.43
C ILE A 309 -11.78 39.08 -10.57
N PRO A 310 -10.62 39.34 -9.94
CA PRO A 310 -9.94 40.63 -10.05
C PRO A 310 -9.45 40.91 -11.49
N ASN A 311 -9.35 42.19 -11.86
CA ASN A 311 -9.05 42.60 -13.25
C ASN A 311 -7.64 42.21 -13.75
N ASP A 312 -6.71 41.98 -12.84
CA ASP A 312 -5.33 41.55 -13.09
C ASP A 312 -5.21 40.04 -13.33
N TYR A 313 -6.27 39.26 -13.08
CA TYR A 313 -6.34 37.84 -13.40
C TYR A 313 -6.88 37.64 -14.82
N LYS A 314 -6.12 36.94 -15.66
CA LYS A 314 -6.50 36.62 -17.04
C LYS A 314 -6.87 35.15 -17.14
N GLN A 315 -7.92 34.84 -17.91
CA GLN A 315 -8.29 33.44 -18.15
C GLN A 315 -7.15 32.73 -18.91
N SER A 316 -6.59 31.70 -18.29
CA SER A 316 -5.48 30.91 -18.84
C SER A 316 -6.03 29.81 -19.74
N TRP A 317 -6.96 29.00 -19.23
CA TRP A 317 -7.54 27.87 -19.96
C TRP A 317 -8.95 27.52 -19.48
N ALA A 318 -9.68 26.74 -20.28
CA ALA A 318 -10.95 26.12 -19.93
C ALA A 318 -11.09 24.80 -20.67
N ASN A 319 -11.30 23.71 -19.92
CA ASN A 319 -11.37 22.36 -20.46
C ASN A 319 -12.64 21.66 -20.00
N LEU A 320 -13.24 20.85 -20.88
CA LEU A 320 -14.41 20.03 -20.58
C LEU A 320 -13.98 18.58 -20.48
N TYR A 321 -14.13 17.99 -19.30
CA TYR A 321 -13.78 16.61 -19.03
C TYR A 321 -14.91 15.86 -18.35
N GLU A 322 -14.87 14.54 -18.42
CA GLU A 322 -15.59 13.69 -17.47
C GLU A 322 -14.99 13.87 -16.08
N ASP A 323 -15.84 13.92 -15.05
CA ASP A 323 -15.35 13.99 -13.67
C ASP A 323 -14.77 12.63 -13.27
N TYR A 324 -13.56 12.66 -12.70
CA TYR A 324 -12.85 11.45 -12.32
C TYR A 324 -13.55 10.68 -11.18
N ASP A 325 -14.10 11.40 -10.21
CA ASP A 325 -14.75 10.84 -9.02
C ASP A 325 -16.23 10.51 -9.27
N ASN A 326 -16.85 11.25 -10.19
CA ASN A 326 -18.24 11.07 -10.63
C ASN A 326 -18.33 10.99 -12.18
N PRO A 327 -18.05 9.83 -12.80
CA PRO A 327 -18.03 9.71 -14.25
C PRO A 327 -19.37 9.97 -14.95
N ASP A 328 -20.47 10.05 -14.20
CA ASP A 328 -21.77 10.47 -14.72
C ASP A 328 -21.82 11.99 -15.02
N GLN A 329 -20.80 12.76 -14.62
CA GLN A 329 -20.76 14.21 -14.77
C GLN A 329 -19.77 14.65 -15.86
N LYS A 330 -20.18 15.63 -16.67
CA LYS A 330 -19.28 16.44 -17.49
C LYS A 330 -19.03 17.77 -16.78
N VAL A 331 -17.76 18.16 -16.68
CA VAL A 331 -17.33 19.30 -15.88
C VAL A 331 -16.44 20.22 -16.70
N TRP A 332 -16.80 21.50 -16.72
CA TRP A 332 -15.91 22.57 -17.15
C TRP A 332 -14.95 22.91 -16.01
N SER A 333 -13.66 22.67 -16.23
CA SER A 333 -12.58 23.17 -15.38
C SER A 333 -11.99 24.42 -16.02
N ILE A 334 -11.85 25.51 -15.25
CA ILE A 334 -11.47 26.82 -15.76
C ILE A 334 -10.42 27.44 -14.86
N SER A 335 -9.36 28.00 -15.44
CA SER A 335 -8.29 28.69 -14.72
C SER A 335 -8.17 30.15 -15.11
N TRP A 336 -7.89 30.99 -14.12
CA TRP A 336 -7.38 32.35 -14.29
C TRP A 336 -6.07 32.50 -13.54
N GLU A 337 -5.12 33.18 -14.16
CA GLU A 337 -3.77 33.34 -13.63
C GLU A 337 -3.36 34.81 -13.67
N LYS A 338 -2.54 35.16 -12.69
CA LYS A 338 -1.80 36.42 -12.58
C LYS A 338 -0.35 36.08 -12.29
N SER A 339 0.57 36.72 -13.00
CA SER A 339 2.00 36.69 -12.67
C SER A 339 2.54 38.10 -12.72
N ASP A 340 3.40 38.44 -11.76
CA ASP A 340 4.22 39.64 -11.82
C ASP A 340 5.63 39.35 -12.39
N ASP A 341 6.43 40.40 -12.54
CA ASP A 341 7.78 40.35 -13.11
C ASP A 341 8.79 39.55 -12.24
N ASN A 342 8.45 39.24 -10.97
CA ASN A 342 9.29 38.51 -10.02
C ASN A 342 8.91 37.02 -9.90
N GLY A 343 7.87 36.57 -10.61
CA GLY A 343 7.37 35.20 -10.53
C GLY A 343 6.46 34.93 -9.34
N GLU A 344 6.10 35.96 -8.56
CA GLU A 344 5.05 35.89 -7.56
C GLU A 344 3.70 36.14 -8.25
N GLY A 345 2.68 35.37 -7.91
CA GLY A 345 1.44 35.34 -8.68
C GLY A 345 0.25 34.81 -7.91
N GLY A 346 -0.86 34.65 -8.63
CA GLY A 346 -2.08 34.08 -8.09
C GLY A 346 -2.82 33.27 -9.14
N SER A 347 -3.66 32.35 -8.67
CA SER A 347 -4.50 31.52 -9.53
C SER A 347 -5.91 31.40 -8.96
N ILE A 348 -6.88 31.33 -9.87
CA ILE A 348 -8.25 30.96 -9.57
C ILE A 348 -8.56 29.73 -10.38
N TYR A 349 -8.93 28.65 -9.72
CA TYR A 349 -9.38 27.42 -10.36
C TYR A 349 -10.86 27.23 -10.04
N ALA A 350 -11.70 26.95 -11.02
CA ALA A 350 -13.13 26.71 -10.80
C ALA A 350 -13.66 25.56 -11.64
N ARG A 351 -14.65 24.84 -11.11
CA ARG A 351 -15.32 23.70 -11.74
C ARG A 351 -16.82 23.93 -11.80
N VAL A 352 -17.42 23.73 -12.97
CA VAL A 352 -18.87 23.88 -13.21
C VAL A 352 -19.41 22.63 -13.88
N ASN A 353 -20.50 22.08 -13.36
CA ASN A 353 -21.21 20.97 -14.00
C ASN A 353 -21.78 21.46 -15.33
N ALA A 354 -21.36 20.82 -16.42
CA ALA A 354 -21.68 21.27 -17.75
C ALA A 354 -23.14 21.00 -18.13
N VAL A 355 -23.84 20.07 -17.47
CA VAL A 355 -25.24 19.75 -17.77
C VAL A 355 -26.19 20.51 -16.83
N THR A 356 -25.91 20.52 -15.53
CA THR A 356 -26.80 21.13 -14.53
C THR A 356 -26.55 22.62 -14.32
N SER A 357 -25.46 23.18 -14.88
CA SER A 357 -25.07 24.57 -14.69
C SER A 357 -24.73 24.96 -13.24
N GLU A 358 -24.37 23.97 -12.41
CA GLU A 358 -24.03 24.17 -11.01
C GLU A 358 -22.53 24.45 -10.83
N LEU A 359 -22.19 25.41 -9.97
CA LEU A 359 -20.81 25.57 -9.51
C LEU A 359 -20.47 24.42 -8.56
N LEU A 360 -19.45 23.63 -8.90
CA LEU A 360 -19.02 22.47 -8.14
C LEU A 360 -17.88 22.83 -7.18
N SER A 361 -16.91 23.62 -7.65
CA SER A 361 -15.83 24.09 -6.79
C SER A 361 -15.18 25.37 -7.30
N PHE A 362 -14.51 26.09 -6.42
CA PHE A 362 -13.47 27.03 -6.79
C PHE A 362 -12.41 27.12 -5.71
N ASP A 363 -11.19 27.48 -6.10
CA ASP A 363 -10.07 27.77 -5.23
C ASP A 363 -9.43 29.09 -5.70
N PHE A 364 -9.21 30.01 -4.76
CA PHE A 364 -8.63 31.32 -5.00
C PHE A 364 -7.33 31.44 -4.20
N TYR A 365 -6.20 31.41 -4.89
CA TYR A 365 -4.87 31.57 -4.30
C TYR A 365 -4.22 32.85 -4.81
N ASP A 366 -3.84 33.74 -3.90
CA ASP A 366 -3.08 34.95 -4.24
C ASP A 366 -1.85 35.10 -3.34
N TYR A 367 -0.68 34.78 -3.88
CA TYR A 367 0.59 34.92 -3.15
C TYR A 367 1.11 36.36 -3.16
N SER A 368 0.65 37.19 -4.10
CA SER A 368 1.09 38.58 -4.29
C SER A 368 0.50 39.56 -3.26
N ASN A 369 -0.51 39.12 -2.49
CA ASN A 369 -1.37 39.98 -1.70
C ASN A 369 -1.39 39.64 -0.20
N GLN A 370 -0.37 38.96 0.32
CA GLN A 370 -0.24 38.74 1.77
C GLN A 370 0.22 40.05 2.43
N PRO A 371 -0.66 40.79 3.16
CA PRO A 371 -0.22 42.00 3.82
C PRO A 371 0.85 41.65 4.87
N LYS A 372 1.92 42.46 4.92
CA LYS A 372 2.99 42.33 5.92
C LYS A 372 2.45 42.38 7.36
N GLU A 373 1.29 43.03 7.55
CA GLU A 373 0.52 43.03 8.80
C GLU A 373 -0.82 42.33 8.60
N PHE A 374 -1.04 41.23 9.33
CA PHE A 374 -2.30 40.47 9.31
C PHE A 374 -3.24 40.94 10.44
N LYS A 375 -4.48 41.29 10.07
CA LYS A 375 -5.54 41.61 11.03
C LYS A 375 -6.74 40.68 10.83
N GLN A 376 -6.90 39.74 11.75
CA GLN A 376 -8.11 38.93 11.84
C GLN A 376 -9.30 39.82 12.25
N ASN A 377 -10.32 39.86 11.39
CA ASN A 377 -11.58 40.58 11.65
C ASN A 377 -12.75 39.62 11.91
N TYR A 378 -12.61 38.35 11.54
CA TYR A 378 -13.62 37.30 11.74
C TYR A 378 -13.04 36.20 12.62
N ASP A 379 -13.70 35.95 13.74
CA ASP A 379 -13.51 34.72 14.50
C ASP A 379 -14.20 33.53 13.80
N ARG A 380 -14.02 32.34 14.35
CA ARG A 380 -14.54 31.10 13.74
C ARG A 380 -16.06 31.14 13.60
N THR A 381 -16.77 31.66 14.59
CA THR A 381 -18.25 31.75 14.59
C THR A 381 -18.75 32.72 13.52
N ALA A 382 -18.13 33.89 13.39
CA ALA A 382 -18.49 34.87 12.37
C ALA A 382 -18.13 34.37 10.95
N ALA A 383 -17.00 33.66 10.81
CA ALA A 383 -16.61 33.02 9.56
C ALA A 383 -17.54 31.86 9.19
N GLN A 384 -17.98 31.04 10.15
CA GLN A 384 -18.96 29.98 9.94
C GLN A 384 -20.25 30.55 9.36
N LYS A 385 -20.77 31.63 9.95
CA LYS A 385 -21.97 32.31 9.43
C LYS A 385 -21.79 32.76 7.98
N LYS A 386 -20.59 33.23 7.59
CA LYS A 386 -20.30 33.58 6.19
C LYS A 386 -20.33 32.37 5.26
N ALA A 387 -19.80 31.23 5.71
CA ALA A 387 -19.87 29.96 4.97
C ALA A 387 -21.32 29.49 4.80
N GLU A 388 -22.13 29.54 5.87
CA GLU A 388 -23.55 29.14 5.84
C GLU A 388 -24.39 30.07 4.95
N GLU A 389 -24.22 31.39 5.06
CA GLU A 389 -24.85 32.38 4.16
C GLU A 389 -24.52 32.10 2.68
N PHE A 390 -23.30 31.65 2.38
CA PHE A 390 -22.89 31.26 1.04
C PHE A 390 -23.57 29.96 0.58
N LEU A 391 -23.62 28.94 1.45
CA LEU A 391 -24.27 27.65 1.16
C LEU A 391 -25.78 27.80 0.95
N GLU A 392 -26.47 28.59 1.78
CA GLU A 392 -27.89 28.90 1.62
C GLU A 392 -28.19 29.56 0.26
N LYS A 393 -27.27 30.38 -0.24
CA LYS A 393 -27.42 31.05 -1.53
C LYS A 393 -27.20 30.13 -2.72
N ILE A 394 -26.24 29.20 -2.62
CA ILE A 394 -25.78 28.40 -3.77
C ILE A 394 -26.41 27.01 -3.84
N GLN A 395 -26.68 26.39 -2.69
CA GLN A 395 -27.19 25.01 -2.57
C GLN A 395 -28.22 24.88 -1.42
N PRO A 396 -29.34 25.62 -1.45
CA PRO A 396 -30.26 25.72 -0.31
C PRO A 396 -30.90 24.40 0.12
N GLU A 397 -31.21 23.50 -0.81
CA GLU A 397 -31.84 22.21 -0.47
C GLU A 397 -30.82 21.24 0.10
N ARG A 398 -29.65 21.09 -0.55
CA ARG A 398 -28.57 20.21 -0.06
C ARG A 398 -27.98 20.70 1.26
N PHE A 399 -27.98 22.00 1.52
CA PHE A 399 -27.55 22.54 2.80
C PHE A 399 -28.42 22.07 3.98
N LYS A 400 -29.70 21.78 3.75
CA LYS A 400 -30.59 21.20 4.78
C LYS A 400 -30.25 19.74 5.10
N GLU A 401 -29.56 19.06 4.18
CA GLU A 401 -29.18 17.64 4.32
C GLU A 401 -27.81 17.46 4.96
N VAL A 402 -27.05 18.52 5.23
CA VAL A 402 -25.70 18.41 5.80
C VAL A 402 -25.66 18.84 7.26
N LYS A 403 -24.65 18.36 7.99
CA LYS A 403 -24.26 18.88 9.29
C LYS A 403 -22.80 19.32 9.25
N LEU A 404 -22.49 20.43 9.93
CA LEU A 404 -21.10 20.84 10.15
C LEU A 404 -20.38 19.76 10.94
N GLU A 405 -19.20 19.37 10.49
CA GLU A 405 -18.30 18.53 11.27
C GLU A 405 -17.73 19.31 12.44
N GLU A 406 -17.91 18.78 13.65
CA GLU A 406 -17.28 19.34 14.84
C GLU A 406 -15.78 19.08 14.76
N VAL A 407 -15.01 20.15 14.60
CA VAL A 407 -13.58 20.10 14.80
C VAL A 407 -13.38 20.12 16.31
N ASN A 408 -12.94 19.00 16.90
CA ASN A 408 -12.50 19.01 18.29
C ASN A 408 -11.41 20.08 18.41
N GLU A 409 -11.71 21.13 19.17
CA GLU A 409 -10.86 22.31 19.31
C GLU A 409 -9.42 21.85 19.57
N ARG A 410 -8.49 22.33 18.75
CA ARG A 410 -7.07 22.12 19.03
C ARG A 410 -6.79 22.70 20.40
N VAL A 411 -6.08 21.97 21.23
CA VAL A 411 -5.45 22.57 22.40
C VAL A 411 -4.48 23.61 21.84
N ASP A 412 -4.87 24.87 22.03
CA ASP A 412 -4.19 26.10 21.66
C ASP A 412 -4.17 26.48 20.17
N GLU A 413 -5.26 27.10 19.71
CA GLU A 413 -5.24 27.91 18.50
C GLU A 413 -4.21 29.06 18.64
N LEU A 414 -3.45 29.32 17.56
CA LEU A 414 -2.67 30.56 17.44
C LEU A 414 -3.58 31.75 17.75
N GLU A 415 -3.09 32.77 18.47
CA GLU A 415 -3.90 33.97 18.79
C GLU A 415 -4.55 34.63 17.56
N LYS A 416 -4.02 34.36 16.36
CA LYS A 416 -4.59 34.80 15.07
C LYS A 416 -4.44 33.72 13.99
N ILE A 417 -5.51 33.43 13.26
CA ILE A 417 -5.54 32.50 12.12
C ILE A 417 -6.00 33.22 10.85
N ARG A 418 -5.36 32.92 9.71
CA ARG A 418 -5.63 33.58 8.41
C ARG A 418 -6.87 33.05 7.71
N GLU A 419 -7.18 31.77 7.91
CA GLU A 419 -8.24 31.08 7.19
C GLU A 419 -9.00 30.16 8.15
N HIS A 420 -10.32 30.15 8.02
CA HIS A 420 -11.20 29.20 8.72
C HIS A 420 -11.72 28.17 7.74
N ASN A 421 -11.52 26.89 8.03
CA ASN A 421 -12.01 25.79 7.21
C ASN A 421 -13.25 25.15 7.84
N PHE A 422 -14.25 24.88 7.01
CA PHE A 422 -15.51 24.25 7.41
C PHE A 422 -15.82 23.08 6.50
N THR A 423 -16.10 21.91 7.11
CA THR A 423 -16.58 20.72 6.41
C THR A 423 -18.01 20.44 6.85
N TYR A 424 -18.92 20.28 5.89
CA TYR A 424 -20.31 19.93 6.12
C TYR A 424 -20.60 18.60 5.44
N THR A 425 -21.00 17.59 6.20
CA THR A 425 -21.18 16.22 5.69
C THR A 425 -22.65 15.87 5.57
N ARG A 426 -23.03 15.23 4.46
CA ARG A 426 -24.42 14.82 4.19
C ARG A 426 -24.88 13.80 5.22
N ILE A 427 -26.10 13.97 5.71
CA ILE A 427 -26.77 13.07 6.65
C ILE A 427 -27.93 12.39 5.92
N VAL A 428 -27.85 11.07 5.80
CA VAL A 428 -28.89 10.24 5.21
C VAL A 428 -29.45 9.35 6.29
N ASN A 429 -30.77 9.39 6.53
CA ASN A 429 -31.42 8.62 7.62
C ASN A 429 -30.78 8.83 9.01
N GLY A 430 -30.21 10.02 9.26
CA GLY A 430 -29.50 10.32 10.50
C GLY A 430 -28.03 9.85 10.55
N ILE A 431 -27.54 9.20 9.49
CA ILE A 431 -26.19 8.62 9.39
C ILE A 431 -25.33 9.47 8.44
N PRO A 432 -24.08 9.82 8.79
CA PRO A 432 -23.18 10.55 7.90
C PRO A 432 -22.80 9.75 6.65
N TYR A 433 -22.76 10.43 5.50
CA TYR A 433 -22.21 9.93 4.24
C TYR A 433 -21.01 10.78 3.85
N THR A 434 -19.81 10.35 4.22
CA THR A 434 -18.57 11.15 4.17
C THR A 434 -18.08 11.45 2.75
N ALA A 435 -18.57 10.72 1.74
CA ALA A 435 -18.29 11.03 0.34
C ALA A 435 -19.15 12.19 -0.22
N ASN A 436 -20.10 12.72 0.56
CA ASN A 436 -20.92 13.87 0.18
C ASN A 436 -20.85 14.99 1.20
N GLY A 437 -20.76 16.21 0.69
CA GLY A 437 -20.70 17.37 1.54
C GLY A 437 -20.17 18.62 0.85
N PHE A 438 -19.84 19.58 1.70
CA PHE A 438 -19.21 20.84 1.32
C PHE A 438 -17.94 21.07 2.13
N ASN A 439 -16.88 21.53 1.48
CA ASN A 439 -15.72 22.11 2.14
C ASN A 439 -15.62 23.57 1.73
N LEU A 440 -15.42 24.46 2.71
CA LEU A 440 -15.28 25.90 2.49
C LEU A 440 -14.12 26.45 3.29
N THR A 441 -13.40 27.40 2.69
CA THR A 441 -12.40 28.21 3.37
C THR A 441 -12.85 29.66 3.36
N VAL A 442 -12.82 30.29 4.54
CA VAL A 442 -13.19 31.69 4.74
C VAL A 442 -11.95 32.47 5.17
N ASP A 443 -11.60 33.50 4.42
CA ASP A 443 -10.52 34.41 4.79
C ASP A 443 -10.90 35.19 6.06
N ALA A 444 -10.08 35.07 7.10
CA ALA A 444 -10.40 35.61 8.41
C ALA A 444 -10.27 37.14 8.50
N GLN A 445 -9.72 37.79 7.48
CA GLN A 445 -9.61 39.25 7.40
C GLN A 445 -10.80 39.90 6.66
N SER A 446 -11.20 39.34 5.52
CA SER A 446 -12.26 39.88 4.65
C SER A 446 -13.61 39.21 4.84
N GLY A 447 -13.65 37.96 5.30
CA GLY A 447 -14.85 37.12 5.35
C GLY A 447 -15.26 36.56 3.99
N ASN A 448 -14.42 36.71 2.96
CA ASN A 448 -14.67 36.15 1.64
C ASN A 448 -14.44 34.63 1.64
N ILE A 449 -15.25 33.91 0.86
CA ILE A 449 -15.00 32.50 0.58
C ILE A 449 -13.85 32.41 -0.43
N THR A 450 -12.74 31.81 -0.03
CA THR A 450 -11.54 31.64 -0.87
C THR A 450 -11.46 30.25 -1.48
N SER A 451 -12.08 29.25 -0.85
CA SER A 451 -12.28 27.93 -1.42
C SER A 451 -13.69 27.44 -1.14
N TYR A 452 -14.27 26.76 -2.13
CA TYR A 452 -15.53 26.03 -2.03
C TYR A 452 -15.39 24.75 -2.83
N ARG A 453 -15.83 23.63 -2.26
CA ARG A 453 -15.94 22.34 -2.93
C ARG A 453 -17.24 21.68 -2.52
N MET A 454 -18.02 21.26 -3.50
CA MET A 454 -19.16 20.37 -3.33
C MET A 454 -18.81 19.02 -3.94
N GLN A 455 -18.93 17.97 -3.14
CA GLN A 455 -18.98 16.60 -3.62
C GLN A 455 -20.38 16.07 -3.35
N TRP A 456 -21.08 15.66 -4.41
CA TRP A 456 -22.44 15.18 -4.28
C TRP A 456 -22.73 14.08 -5.30
N HIS A 457 -23.24 12.96 -4.80
CA HIS A 457 -23.60 11.79 -5.60
C HIS A 457 -25.02 11.40 -5.22
N GLU A 458 -25.96 11.54 -6.17
CA GLU A 458 -27.31 11.01 -5.96
C GLU A 458 -27.29 9.51 -6.19
N ARG A 459 -27.49 8.76 -5.10
CA ARG A 459 -27.38 7.31 -5.03
C ARG A 459 -28.44 6.75 -4.08
N ASP A 460 -28.73 5.47 -4.26
CA ASP A 460 -29.53 4.71 -3.31
C ASP A 460 -28.64 4.28 -2.13
N PHE A 461 -29.20 4.32 -0.93
CA PHE A 461 -28.50 3.97 0.30
C PHE A 461 -29.06 2.67 0.89
N PRO A 462 -28.22 1.77 1.42
CA PRO A 462 -28.70 0.55 2.04
C PRO A 462 -29.56 0.84 3.28
N SER A 463 -30.53 -0.05 3.54
CA SER A 463 -31.38 0.01 4.73
C SER A 463 -30.55 -0.15 6.01
N THR A 464 -30.99 0.50 7.08
CA THR A 464 -30.45 0.34 8.43
C THR A 464 -31.00 -0.89 9.15
N ASP A 465 -31.86 -1.68 8.51
CA ASP A 465 -32.44 -2.88 9.10
C ASP A 465 -31.38 -3.98 9.29
N GLY A 466 -31.34 -4.57 10.49
CA GLY A 466 -30.43 -5.68 10.80
C GLY A 466 -28.99 -5.29 11.10
N ILE A 467 -28.68 -3.98 11.23
CA ILE A 467 -27.37 -3.55 11.74
C ILE A 467 -27.25 -3.87 13.23
N LEU A 468 -26.01 -4.09 13.67
CA LEU A 468 -25.67 -4.26 15.09
C LEU A 468 -25.96 -2.98 15.86
N ALA A 469 -26.22 -3.10 17.17
CA ALA A 469 -26.22 -1.95 18.03
C ALA A 469 -24.79 -1.40 18.16
N LYS A 470 -24.63 -0.07 18.24
CA LYS A 470 -23.32 0.56 18.40
C LYS A 470 -22.53 -0.02 19.59
N SER A 471 -23.20 -0.24 20.73
CA SER A 471 -22.59 -0.84 21.92
C SER A 471 -22.08 -2.27 21.69
N ASP A 472 -22.75 -3.05 20.85
CA ASP A 472 -22.34 -4.42 20.53
C ASP A 472 -21.13 -4.42 19.60
N ALA A 473 -21.09 -3.48 18.64
CA ALA A 473 -19.93 -3.27 17.76
C ALA A 473 -18.70 -2.82 18.56
N GLU A 474 -18.86 -1.88 19.50
CA GLU A 474 -17.78 -1.42 20.38
C GLU A 474 -17.28 -2.53 21.32
N ALA A 475 -18.17 -3.33 21.88
CA ALA A 475 -17.78 -4.48 22.70
C ALA A 475 -16.97 -5.51 21.90
N ARG A 476 -17.31 -5.74 20.63
CA ARG A 476 -16.53 -6.61 19.72
C ARG A 476 -15.18 -5.99 19.39
N PHE A 477 -15.14 -4.70 19.08
CA PHE A 477 -13.89 -3.98 18.83
C PHE A 477 -12.90 -4.11 20.00
N LEU A 478 -13.37 -3.85 21.22
CA LEU A 478 -12.55 -3.93 22.42
C LEU A 478 -12.09 -5.36 22.74
N LYS A 479 -12.93 -6.35 22.45
CA LYS A 479 -12.59 -7.76 22.63
C LYS A 479 -11.58 -8.27 21.59
N ASP A 480 -11.82 -7.98 20.32
CA ASP A 480 -11.09 -8.59 19.20
C ASP A 480 -9.79 -7.81 18.89
N ILE A 481 -9.78 -6.49 19.12
CA ILE A 481 -8.62 -5.61 18.92
C ILE A 481 -8.14 -5.07 20.28
N GLY A 482 -9.01 -4.34 20.96
CA GLY A 482 -8.70 -3.70 22.24
C GLY A 482 -7.68 -2.56 22.13
N LEU A 483 -7.34 -1.99 23.28
CA LEU A 483 -6.36 -0.91 23.38
C LEU A 483 -5.02 -1.44 23.90
N GLU A 484 -3.93 -0.77 23.54
CA GLU A 484 -2.60 -0.98 24.11
C GLU A 484 -2.02 0.33 24.65
N LEU A 485 -1.28 0.20 25.75
CA LEU A 485 -0.50 1.28 26.33
C LEU A 485 0.82 1.39 25.59
N VAL A 486 1.16 2.58 25.12
CA VAL A 486 2.41 2.85 24.38
C VAL A 486 3.03 4.18 24.82
N TYR A 487 4.33 4.33 24.62
CA TYR A 487 4.97 5.65 24.62
C TYR A 487 4.87 6.24 23.21
N ALA A 488 4.07 7.29 23.01
CA ALA A 488 3.91 7.97 21.72
C ALA A 488 4.64 9.31 21.71
N SER A 489 5.36 9.58 20.63
CA SER A 489 5.95 10.90 20.37
C SER A 489 4.86 11.82 19.84
N ILE A 490 4.56 12.88 20.59
CA ILE A 490 3.53 13.86 20.26
C ILE A 490 4.21 15.18 19.90
N TYR A 491 3.90 15.69 18.71
CA TYR A 491 4.37 16.99 18.26
C TYR A 491 3.64 18.12 18.97
N ASN A 492 4.40 19.04 19.54
CA ASN A 492 3.90 20.27 20.13
C ASN A 492 4.19 21.44 19.18
N PRO A 493 3.17 21.97 18.48
CA PRO A 493 3.35 23.05 17.51
C PRO A 493 3.75 24.39 18.14
N LYS A 494 3.53 24.60 19.45
CA LYS A 494 3.92 25.86 20.12
C LYS A 494 5.42 25.99 20.25
N ASP A 495 6.03 24.91 20.68
CA ASP A 495 7.45 24.87 21.04
C ASP A 495 8.29 24.26 19.91
N ASP A 496 7.66 23.86 18.80
CA ASP A 496 8.24 23.12 17.68
C ASP A 496 9.07 21.91 18.14
N THR A 497 8.56 21.20 19.15
CA THR A 497 9.25 20.08 19.78
C THR A 497 8.37 18.84 19.85
N ASN A 498 9.00 17.68 19.84
CA ASN A 498 8.34 16.41 20.11
C ASN A 498 8.57 16.02 21.57
N SER A 499 7.55 15.50 22.24
CA SER A 499 7.69 14.95 23.59
C SER A 499 6.96 13.62 23.70
N TYR A 500 7.54 12.68 24.43
CA TYR A 500 6.91 11.39 24.68
C TYR A 500 5.81 11.51 25.71
N ARG A 501 4.62 11.02 25.37
CA ARG A 501 3.50 10.81 26.29
C ARG A 501 3.19 9.33 26.41
N LEU A 502 2.64 8.95 27.54
CA LEU A 502 2.10 7.62 27.73
C LEU A 502 0.63 7.65 27.30
N VAL A 503 0.24 6.81 26.35
CA VAL A 503 -1.08 6.86 25.73
C VAL A 503 -1.67 5.48 25.53
N TYR A 504 -2.99 5.37 25.61
CA TYR A 504 -3.72 4.23 25.08
C TYR A 504 -4.11 4.49 23.63
N ARG A 505 -3.89 3.51 22.77
CA ARG A 505 -4.31 3.52 21.35
C ARG A 505 -4.89 2.16 20.94
N PRO A 506 -5.67 2.07 19.85
CA PRO A 506 -6.08 0.78 19.31
C PRO A 506 -4.87 -0.08 18.95
N LYS A 507 -4.94 -1.39 19.26
CA LYS A 507 -3.92 -2.32 18.76
C LYS A 507 -3.96 -2.36 17.24
N THR A 508 -2.80 -2.64 16.65
CA THR A 508 -2.69 -2.82 15.19
C THR A 508 -3.63 -3.92 14.73
N ALA A 509 -4.47 -3.62 13.73
CA ALA A 509 -5.40 -4.54 13.11
C ALA A 509 -5.36 -4.41 11.58
N LYS A 510 -5.80 -5.47 10.87
CA LYS A 510 -5.90 -5.48 9.40
C LYS A 510 -6.85 -4.42 8.83
N SER A 511 -7.85 -4.02 9.61
CA SER A 511 -8.80 -2.96 9.28
C SER A 511 -9.40 -2.36 10.55
N TYR A 512 -9.74 -1.08 10.48
CA TYR A 512 -10.54 -0.38 11.50
C TYR A 512 -11.93 -0.01 10.97
N THR A 513 -12.35 -0.62 9.86
CA THR A 513 -13.65 -0.43 9.24
C THR A 513 -14.36 -1.78 9.14
N PHE A 514 -15.54 -1.88 9.72
CA PHE A 514 -16.28 -3.12 9.90
C PHE A 514 -17.68 -3.02 9.28
N ASP A 515 -18.16 -4.09 8.67
CA ASP A 515 -19.54 -4.14 8.18
C ASP A 515 -20.52 -3.96 9.35
N ALA A 516 -21.52 -3.07 9.19
CA ALA A 516 -22.43 -2.75 10.27
C ALA A 516 -23.37 -3.91 10.68
N SER A 517 -23.53 -4.93 9.84
CA SER A 517 -24.45 -6.04 10.08
C SER A 517 -23.84 -7.21 10.86
N ASP A 518 -22.58 -7.55 10.59
CA ASP A 518 -21.92 -8.73 11.16
C ASP A 518 -20.56 -8.43 11.83
N PHE A 519 -20.11 -7.17 11.78
CA PHE A 519 -18.84 -6.69 12.32
C PHE A 519 -17.60 -7.31 11.66
N LYS A 520 -17.71 -7.85 10.43
CA LYS A 520 -16.52 -8.33 9.72
C LYS A 520 -15.64 -7.16 9.30
N PRO A 521 -14.30 -7.25 9.48
CA PRO A 521 -13.37 -6.25 8.97
C PRO A 521 -13.48 -6.17 7.45
N LEU A 522 -13.40 -4.97 6.89
CA LEU A 522 -13.50 -4.73 5.45
C LEU A 522 -12.17 -4.24 4.87
N ASP A 523 -11.86 -4.68 3.66
CA ASP A 523 -10.74 -4.17 2.87
C ASP A 523 -11.05 -2.79 2.26
N TYR A 524 -10.09 -2.21 1.57
CA TYR A 524 -10.23 -0.92 0.87
C TYR A 524 -11.29 -0.92 -0.25
N LYS A 525 -11.75 -2.09 -0.72
CA LYS A 525 -12.86 -2.26 -1.68
C LYS A 525 -14.20 -2.56 -0.99
N GLY A 526 -14.23 -2.63 0.33
CA GLY A 526 -15.44 -2.91 1.10
C GLY A 526 -15.80 -4.39 1.14
N ARG A 527 -14.87 -5.28 0.82
CA ARG A 527 -15.04 -6.74 0.89
C ARG A 527 -14.61 -7.25 2.26
N PRO A 528 -15.28 -8.27 2.82
CA PRO A 528 -14.85 -8.87 4.07
C PRO A 528 -13.41 -9.40 4.01
N ILE A 529 -12.58 -8.99 4.97
CA ILE A 529 -11.26 -9.57 5.20
C ILE A 529 -11.50 -10.85 5.99
N GLU A 530 -11.28 -11.98 5.33
CA GLU A 530 -11.29 -13.28 6.01
C GLU A 530 -10.05 -13.40 6.90
N GLU A 531 -10.21 -14.00 8.09
CA GLU A 531 -9.09 -14.29 8.97
C GLU A 531 -8.08 -15.20 8.27
N ASP A 532 -6.78 -14.90 8.41
CA ASP A 532 -5.76 -15.78 7.88
C ASP A 532 -5.74 -17.06 8.72
N VAL A 533 -6.21 -18.13 8.10
CA VAL A 533 -6.17 -19.45 8.73
C VAL A 533 -4.70 -19.88 8.83
N LYS A 534 -4.16 -19.84 10.05
CA LYS A 534 -2.82 -20.40 10.32
C LYS A 534 -2.86 -21.90 10.05
N THR A 535 -2.21 -22.29 8.97
CA THR A 535 -2.24 -23.67 8.48
C THR A 535 -1.14 -24.48 9.14
N ILE A 536 -1.51 -25.50 9.93
CA ILE A 536 -0.58 -26.40 10.60
C ILE A 536 -1.08 -27.82 10.42
N PHE A 537 -0.29 -28.68 9.79
CA PHE A 537 -0.62 -30.09 9.64
C PHE A 537 0.21 -30.96 10.57
N THR A 538 -0.47 -31.81 11.32
CA THR A 538 0.13 -32.72 12.30
C THR A 538 0.66 -34.01 11.67
N ASP A 539 0.13 -34.39 10.50
CA ASP A 539 0.38 -35.67 9.81
C ASP A 539 1.45 -35.62 8.71
N ILE A 540 2.07 -34.46 8.48
CA ILE A 540 3.18 -34.31 7.53
C ILE A 540 4.55 -34.58 8.17
N LYS A 541 4.63 -34.55 9.51
CA LYS A 541 5.90 -34.70 10.23
C LYS A 541 6.53 -36.08 10.00
N GLY A 542 7.77 -36.10 9.53
CA GLY A 542 8.50 -37.31 9.15
C GLY A 542 8.10 -37.92 7.80
N HIS A 543 7.14 -37.31 7.10
CA HIS A 543 6.75 -37.73 5.75
C HIS A 543 7.79 -37.24 4.72
N TRP A 544 8.05 -38.00 3.66
CA TRP A 544 9.09 -37.66 2.67
C TRP A 544 8.83 -36.32 1.95
N ALA A 545 7.56 -35.89 1.89
CA ALA A 545 7.12 -34.64 1.27
C ALA A 545 6.94 -33.49 2.29
N GLU A 546 7.31 -33.67 3.56
CA GLU A 546 7.12 -32.67 4.64
C GLU A 546 7.60 -31.28 4.22
N ASN A 547 8.85 -31.18 3.73
CA ASN A 547 9.46 -29.91 3.35
C ASN A 547 8.77 -29.25 2.14
N ASP A 548 8.33 -30.05 1.17
CA ASP A 548 7.64 -29.51 -0.02
C ASP A 548 6.24 -29.00 0.36
N ILE A 549 5.54 -29.72 1.25
CA ILE A 549 4.22 -29.31 1.75
C ILE A 549 4.37 -28.04 2.61
N GLN A 550 5.34 -28.01 3.52
CA GLN A 550 5.59 -26.83 4.37
C GLN A 550 5.94 -25.61 3.52
N LEU A 551 6.79 -25.76 2.50
CA LEU A 551 7.10 -24.65 1.59
C LEU A 551 5.85 -24.10 0.89
N LEU A 552 4.94 -24.96 0.45
CA LEU A 552 3.69 -24.49 -0.17
C LEU A 552 2.73 -23.83 0.83
N ILE A 553 2.81 -24.17 2.13
CA ILE A 553 2.07 -23.46 3.19
C ILE A 553 2.68 -22.08 3.39
N ASP A 554 4.00 -21.99 3.50
CA ASP A 554 4.73 -20.73 3.72
C ASP A 554 4.53 -19.75 2.55
N LEU A 555 4.44 -20.28 1.32
CA LEU A 555 4.10 -19.53 0.11
C LEU A 555 2.60 -19.17 -0.01
N GLY A 556 1.76 -19.60 0.94
CA GLY A 556 0.32 -19.37 0.91
C GLY A 556 -0.45 -20.18 -0.15
N VAL A 557 0.20 -21.12 -0.83
CA VAL A 557 -0.40 -21.99 -1.85
C VAL A 557 -1.35 -23.01 -1.22
N ILE A 558 -0.97 -23.56 -0.06
CA ILE A 558 -1.80 -24.46 0.73
C ILE A 558 -2.25 -23.73 1.98
N LYS A 559 -3.56 -23.57 2.15
CA LYS A 559 -4.18 -23.06 3.38
C LYS A 559 -5.28 -24.01 3.85
N SER A 560 -5.32 -24.34 5.14
CA SER A 560 -6.34 -25.23 5.73
C SER A 560 -6.58 -24.90 7.19
N ALA A 561 -7.86 -24.93 7.59
CA ALA A 561 -8.28 -24.87 9.00
C ALA A 561 -8.23 -26.26 9.66
N GLU A 562 -8.13 -27.31 8.86
CA GLU A 562 -7.94 -28.68 9.35
C GLU A 562 -6.49 -28.92 9.80
N ASP A 563 -6.33 -29.79 10.78
CA ASP A 563 -5.05 -30.17 11.38
C ASP A 563 -4.33 -31.31 10.62
N LYS A 564 -4.89 -31.80 9.50
CA LYS A 564 -4.36 -32.89 8.68
C LYS A 564 -4.35 -32.57 7.19
N PHE A 565 -3.26 -32.93 6.53
CA PHE A 565 -3.09 -32.78 5.09
C PHE A 565 -3.51 -34.02 4.30
N TYR A 566 -3.42 -35.21 4.91
CA TYR A 566 -3.58 -36.52 4.29
C TYR A 566 -2.63 -36.74 3.09
N PRO A 567 -1.30 -36.72 3.29
CA PRO A 567 -0.32 -36.74 2.19
C PRO A 567 -0.44 -37.92 1.23
N ASP A 568 -0.90 -39.08 1.71
CA ASP A 568 -1.02 -40.31 0.93
C ASP A 568 -2.38 -40.49 0.20
N LYS A 569 -3.36 -39.62 0.44
CA LYS A 569 -4.63 -39.67 -0.31
C LYS A 569 -4.46 -39.15 -1.73
N SER A 570 -5.21 -39.73 -2.67
CA SER A 570 -5.29 -39.24 -4.05
C SER A 570 -5.87 -37.83 -4.11
N ILE A 571 -5.30 -36.97 -4.97
CA ILE A 571 -5.83 -35.64 -5.27
C ILE A 571 -6.75 -35.70 -6.50
N THR A 572 -7.78 -34.87 -6.55
CA THR A 572 -8.64 -34.73 -7.73
C THR A 572 -8.03 -33.82 -8.79
N GLU A 573 -8.52 -33.92 -10.04
CA GLU A 573 -8.10 -33.04 -11.14
C GLU A 573 -8.40 -31.56 -10.81
N GLY A 574 -9.55 -31.28 -10.20
CA GLY A 574 -9.96 -29.93 -9.83
C GLY A 574 -9.07 -29.32 -8.73
N GLU A 575 -8.81 -30.07 -7.65
CA GLU A 575 -7.92 -29.63 -6.56
C GLU A 575 -6.51 -29.33 -7.07
N PHE A 576 -5.97 -30.16 -7.97
CA PHE A 576 -4.63 -29.94 -8.52
C PHE A 576 -4.56 -28.69 -9.40
N ILE A 577 -5.56 -28.46 -10.26
CA ILE A 577 -5.62 -27.24 -11.11
C ILE A 577 -5.69 -25.98 -10.23
N LYS A 578 -6.48 -26.02 -9.15
CA LYS A 578 -6.54 -24.93 -8.18
C LYS A 578 -5.16 -24.63 -7.59
N LEU A 579 -4.48 -25.64 -7.02
CA LEU A 579 -3.14 -25.46 -6.45
C LEU A 579 -2.12 -24.98 -7.49
N LEU A 580 -2.22 -25.47 -8.73
CA LEU A 580 -1.36 -25.06 -9.84
C LEU A 580 -1.52 -23.58 -10.20
N LEU A 581 -2.76 -23.08 -10.26
CA LEU A 581 -3.05 -21.66 -10.51
C LEU A 581 -2.53 -20.75 -9.40
N ILE A 582 -2.76 -21.14 -8.15
CA ILE A 582 -2.28 -20.38 -6.99
C ILE A 582 -0.75 -20.34 -6.98
N ALA A 583 -0.08 -21.49 -7.19
CA ALA A 583 1.38 -21.59 -7.20
C ALA A 583 2.03 -20.70 -8.28
N LYS A 584 1.43 -20.58 -9.47
CA LYS A 584 1.97 -19.78 -10.58
C LYS A 584 1.72 -18.28 -10.45
N ASN A 585 1.19 -17.85 -9.29
CA ASN A 585 0.84 -16.46 -8.97
C ASN A 585 0.13 -15.76 -10.14
N GLN A 586 -0.76 -16.48 -10.83
CA GLN A 586 -1.64 -15.89 -11.84
C GLN A 586 -2.75 -15.18 -11.08
N GLY A 587 -2.39 -14.08 -10.41
CA GLY A 587 -3.30 -13.14 -9.78
C GLY A 587 -4.47 -12.92 -10.72
N ILE A 588 -5.62 -13.45 -10.34
CA ILE A 588 -6.81 -13.40 -11.16
C ILE A 588 -7.26 -11.93 -11.13
N SER A 589 -7.36 -11.32 -12.32
CA SER A 589 -7.81 -9.92 -12.49
C SER A 589 -9.08 -9.61 -11.68
N ASP A 590 -9.19 -8.36 -11.20
CA ASP A 590 -9.84 -7.88 -9.94
C ASP A 590 -11.25 -8.32 -9.53
N ASP A 591 -11.91 -9.25 -10.21
CA ASP A 591 -13.33 -9.52 -9.99
C ASP A 591 -13.58 -10.95 -9.47
N MET A 592 -12.52 -11.73 -9.15
CA MET A 592 -12.70 -13.07 -8.58
C MET A 592 -11.89 -13.26 -7.29
N GLU A 593 -12.61 -13.28 -6.17
CA GLU A 593 -12.05 -13.61 -4.85
C GLU A 593 -11.49 -15.05 -4.87
N LEU A 594 -10.19 -15.18 -4.61
CA LEU A 594 -9.56 -16.46 -4.33
C LEU A 594 -9.99 -16.91 -2.93
N GLN A 595 -10.84 -17.93 -2.86
CA GLN A 595 -11.24 -18.51 -1.58
C GLN A 595 -10.11 -19.37 -0.98
N PRO A 596 -9.91 -19.35 0.34
CA PRO A 596 -8.96 -20.24 1.01
C PRO A 596 -9.23 -21.70 0.66
N VAL A 597 -8.19 -22.54 0.57
CA VAL A 597 -8.28 -23.98 0.23
C VAL A 597 -9.00 -24.84 1.31
N ALA A 598 -9.79 -24.24 2.20
CA ALA A 598 -10.06 -24.73 3.55
C ALA A 598 -11.54 -24.93 3.92
N LYS A 599 -12.46 -24.96 2.96
CA LYS A 599 -13.77 -25.59 3.17
C LYS A 599 -13.91 -26.68 2.12
N SER A 600 -14.72 -27.71 2.38
CA SER A 600 -15.12 -28.68 1.35
C SER A 600 -15.82 -27.88 0.25
N GLU A 601 -15.02 -27.39 -0.70
CA GLU A 601 -15.49 -26.45 -1.70
C GLU A 601 -16.53 -27.17 -2.54
N SER A 602 -17.63 -26.46 -2.79
CA SER A 602 -18.65 -27.00 -3.66
C SER A 602 -18.04 -27.23 -5.06
N GLY A 603 -18.60 -28.17 -5.82
CA GLY A 603 -18.11 -28.39 -7.19
C GLY A 603 -18.14 -27.12 -8.06
N GLU A 604 -19.01 -26.16 -7.75
CA GLU A 604 -19.12 -24.86 -8.42
C GLU A 604 -17.95 -23.93 -8.13
N GLU A 605 -17.38 -23.95 -6.91
CA GLU A 605 -16.22 -23.13 -6.54
C GLU A 605 -14.95 -23.62 -7.23
N ILE A 606 -14.73 -24.94 -7.27
CA ILE A 606 -13.60 -25.54 -7.97
C ILE A 606 -13.69 -25.32 -9.49
N GLN A 607 -14.91 -25.32 -10.05
CA GLN A 607 -15.12 -25.13 -11.49
C GLN A 607 -14.58 -23.79 -12.00
N LYS A 608 -14.64 -22.72 -11.19
CA LYS A 608 -14.11 -21.40 -11.55
C LYS A 608 -12.61 -21.44 -11.88
N TYR A 609 -11.84 -22.25 -11.15
CA TYR A 609 -10.41 -22.44 -11.40
C TYR A 609 -10.18 -23.19 -12.72
N VAL A 610 -11.01 -24.19 -13.02
CA VAL A 610 -10.94 -24.91 -14.29
C VAL A 610 -11.25 -23.98 -15.47
N ASP A 611 -12.22 -23.09 -15.34
CA ASP A 611 -12.58 -22.13 -16.38
C ASP A 611 -11.45 -21.13 -16.66
N VAL A 612 -10.71 -20.72 -15.65
CA VAL A 612 -9.49 -19.91 -15.81
C VAL A 612 -8.38 -20.72 -16.49
N ALA A 613 -8.14 -21.96 -16.03
CA ALA A 613 -7.14 -22.84 -16.65
C ALA A 613 -7.46 -23.11 -18.14
N LEU A 614 -8.75 -23.17 -18.51
CA LEU A 614 -9.19 -23.26 -19.91
C LEU A 614 -8.81 -21.99 -20.69
N LYS A 615 -9.10 -20.80 -20.15
CA LYS A 615 -8.75 -19.51 -20.78
C LYS A 615 -7.23 -19.36 -20.97
N LEU A 616 -6.45 -19.83 -20.00
CA LEU A 616 -4.97 -19.82 -20.05
C LEU A 616 -4.38 -20.92 -20.94
N GLY A 617 -5.20 -21.85 -21.44
CA GLY A 617 -4.74 -22.98 -22.26
C GLY A 617 -3.99 -24.07 -21.48
N TRP A 618 -4.11 -24.11 -20.15
CA TRP A 618 -3.51 -25.13 -19.29
C TRP A 618 -4.27 -26.45 -19.33
N VAL A 619 -5.57 -26.37 -19.64
CA VAL A 619 -6.44 -27.52 -19.87
C VAL A 619 -7.28 -27.30 -21.13
N LYS A 620 -7.80 -28.38 -21.72
CA LYS A 620 -8.61 -28.35 -22.95
C LYS A 620 -10.11 -28.53 -22.63
N PRO A 621 -11.02 -28.04 -23.49
CA PRO A 621 -12.46 -28.22 -23.29
C PRO A 621 -12.83 -29.70 -23.11
N GLY A 622 -13.56 -30.02 -22.03
CA GLY A 622 -13.97 -31.38 -21.68
C GLY A 622 -12.85 -32.30 -21.18
N GLU A 623 -11.62 -31.80 -21.02
CA GLU A 623 -10.49 -32.60 -20.54
C GLU A 623 -10.58 -32.88 -19.04
N VAL A 624 -11.12 -31.95 -18.26
CA VAL A 624 -11.13 -31.97 -16.78
C VAL A 624 -12.45 -32.48 -16.22
N ASP A 625 -12.37 -33.36 -15.23
CA ASP A 625 -13.48 -33.74 -14.36
C ASP A 625 -13.10 -33.48 -12.91
N ILE A 626 -13.72 -32.46 -12.32
CA ILE A 626 -13.33 -31.91 -11.00
C ILE A 626 -13.39 -32.94 -9.86
N LYS A 627 -14.16 -34.02 -9.98
CA LYS A 627 -14.28 -35.06 -8.93
C LYS A 627 -13.39 -36.28 -9.18
N ARG A 628 -12.81 -36.40 -10.38
CA ARG A 628 -12.00 -37.54 -10.75
C ARG A 628 -10.62 -37.43 -10.13
N PHE A 629 -10.07 -38.55 -9.67
CA PHE A 629 -8.68 -38.59 -9.23
C PHE A 629 -7.72 -38.32 -10.39
N LEU A 630 -6.69 -37.53 -10.11
CA LEU A 630 -5.72 -37.09 -11.10
C LEU A 630 -4.77 -38.22 -11.43
N SER A 631 -4.72 -38.62 -12.71
CA SER A 631 -3.71 -39.57 -13.20
C SER A 631 -2.37 -38.89 -13.46
N ARG A 632 -1.28 -39.65 -13.37
CA ARG A 632 0.09 -39.15 -13.60
C ARG A 632 0.32 -38.57 -15.00
N GLU A 633 -0.30 -39.14 -16.04
CA GLU A 633 -0.20 -38.59 -17.41
C GLU A 633 -0.90 -37.23 -17.56
N LYS A 634 -2.03 -37.03 -16.87
CA LYS A 634 -2.74 -35.75 -16.85
C LYS A 634 -2.02 -34.71 -16.00
N ALA A 635 -1.46 -35.11 -14.85
CA ALA A 635 -0.63 -34.23 -14.03
C ALA A 635 0.55 -33.67 -14.86
N ALA A 636 1.21 -34.53 -15.64
CA ALA A 636 2.26 -34.11 -16.57
C ALA A 636 1.73 -33.15 -17.64
N ALA A 637 0.55 -33.41 -18.22
CA ALA A 637 -0.06 -32.53 -19.21
C ALA A 637 -0.33 -31.13 -18.64
N PHE A 638 -1.00 -31.05 -17.49
CA PHE A 638 -1.39 -29.77 -16.88
C PHE A 638 -0.18 -28.93 -16.48
N VAL A 639 0.82 -29.54 -15.81
CA VAL A 639 2.01 -28.79 -15.36
C VAL A 639 2.85 -28.31 -16.55
N VAL A 640 3.06 -29.14 -17.58
CA VAL A 640 3.87 -28.77 -18.76
C VAL A 640 3.18 -27.65 -19.56
N ARG A 641 1.84 -27.64 -19.64
CA ARG A 641 1.11 -26.53 -20.26
C ARG A 641 1.19 -25.24 -19.44
N ALA A 642 1.09 -25.34 -18.11
CA ALA A 642 1.26 -24.20 -17.23
C ALA A 642 2.67 -23.56 -17.32
N MET A 643 3.68 -24.36 -17.68
CA MET A 643 5.04 -23.89 -17.99
C MET A 643 5.19 -23.32 -19.42
N GLY A 644 4.11 -23.24 -20.21
CA GLY A 644 4.12 -22.72 -21.58
C GLY A 644 4.71 -23.67 -22.63
N LEU A 645 4.90 -24.95 -22.29
CA LEU A 645 5.61 -25.92 -23.15
C LEU A 645 4.68 -26.77 -24.04
N GLU A 646 3.39 -26.41 -24.16
CA GLU A 646 2.40 -27.15 -24.99
C GLU A 646 2.88 -27.35 -26.42
N LYS A 647 3.41 -26.29 -27.05
CA LYS A 647 3.84 -26.35 -28.46
C LYS A 647 4.96 -27.37 -28.66
N VAL A 648 5.90 -27.44 -27.72
CA VAL A 648 7.00 -28.42 -27.76
C VAL A 648 6.44 -29.82 -27.51
N ALA A 649 5.60 -29.97 -26.48
CA ALA A 649 4.98 -31.25 -26.10
C ALA A 649 4.16 -31.89 -27.24
N CYS A 650 3.55 -31.08 -28.12
CA CYS A 650 2.77 -31.57 -29.25
C CYS A 650 3.63 -32.08 -30.43
N LEU A 651 4.96 -31.90 -30.41
CA LEU A 651 5.86 -32.39 -31.46
C LEU A 651 6.11 -33.90 -31.30
N SER A 652 5.08 -34.72 -31.49
CA SER A 652 5.10 -36.14 -31.13
C SER A 652 6.27 -36.95 -31.73
N ASP A 653 6.76 -36.57 -32.92
CA ASP A 653 7.83 -37.26 -33.65
C ASP A 653 9.22 -37.13 -33.01
N ILE A 654 9.44 -36.15 -32.11
CA ILE A 654 10.76 -35.94 -31.49
C ILE A 654 10.95 -36.75 -30.20
N TYR A 655 9.88 -37.33 -29.66
CA TYR A 655 9.89 -37.97 -28.34
C TYR A 655 10.11 -39.48 -28.43
N LYS A 656 11.22 -39.93 -27.84
CA LYS A 656 11.53 -41.34 -27.64
C LYS A 656 10.83 -41.87 -26.39
N ASP A 657 10.70 -43.19 -26.30
CA ASP A 657 10.23 -43.85 -25.09
C ASP A 657 11.29 -43.73 -24.00
N ILE A 658 10.91 -43.13 -22.87
CA ILE A 658 11.82 -42.89 -21.74
C ILE A 658 11.45 -43.70 -20.49
N ALA A 659 10.38 -44.50 -20.56
CA ALA A 659 9.99 -45.47 -19.55
C ALA A 659 9.57 -46.78 -20.23
N LYS A 660 9.68 -47.89 -19.50
CA LYS A 660 9.35 -49.24 -19.99
C LYS A 660 7.88 -49.38 -20.41
N ASP A 661 7.01 -48.60 -19.78
CA ASP A 661 5.57 -48.56 -20.02
C ASP A 661 5.12 -47.30 -20.79
N SER A 662 6.02 -46.64 -21.52
CA SER A 662 5.70 -45.46 -22.33
C SER A 662 4.56 -45.71 -23.34
N ALA A 663 4.40 -46.94 -23.83
CA ALA A 663 3.29 -47.33 -24.70
C ALA A 663 1.90 -47.26 -24.02
N SER A 664 1.83 -47.20 -22.68
CA SER A 664 0.58 -47.08 -21.92
C SER A 664 0.15 -45.63 -21.71
N ILE A 665 1.00 -44.66 -22.06
CA ILE A 665 0.69 -43.22 -22.02
C ILE A 665 -0.23 -42.92 -23.21
N LYS A 666 -1.29 -42.13 -23.00
CA LYS A 666 -2.11 -41.71 -24.15
C LYS A 666 -1.26 -40.95 -25.18
N PRO A 667 -1.45 -41.16 -26.49
CA PRO A 667 -0.65 -40.51 -27.53
C PRO A 667 -0.54 -38.98 -27.37
N GLU A 668 -1.65 -38.32 -27.02
CA GLU A 668 -1.72 -36.87 -26.81
C GLU A 668 -0.95 -36.35 -25.59
N TYR A 669 -0.53 -37.23 -24.67
CA TYR A 669 0.23 -36.90 -23.46
C TYR A 669 1.68 -37.41 -23.50
N LYS A 670 2.09 -38.08 -24.58
CA LYS A 670 3.44 -38.66 -24.68
C LYS A 670 4.53 -37.61 -24.53
N GLY A 671 4.40 -36.48 -25.24
CA GLY A 671 5.35 -35.38 -25.15
C GLY A 671 5.36 -34.72 -23.76
N HIS A 672 4.19 -34.52 -23.16
CA HIS A 672 4.08 -33.94 -21.81
C HIS A 672 4.72 -34.81 -20.75
N ALA A 673 4.42 -36.11 -20.73
CA ALA A 673 5.05 -37.05 -19.81
C ALA A 673 6.57 -37.09 -20.01
N THR A 674 7.02 -37.03 -21.26
CA THR A 674 8.45 -37.02 -21.59
C THR A 674 9.16 -35.77 -21.09
N ILE A 675 8.59 -34.59 -21.35
CA ILE A 675 9.09 -33.31 -20.82
C ILE A 675 9.09 -33.32 -19.30
N ALA A 676 7.99 -33.73 -18.66
CA ALA A 676 7.85 -33.71 -17.21
C ALA A 676 8.89 -34.60 -16.52
N MET A 677 9.21 -35.76 -17.09
CA MET A 677 10.31 -36.60 -16.61
C MET A 677 11.69 -36.01 -16.91
N GLY A 678 11.89 -35.41 -18.09
CA GLY A 678 13.14 -34.76 -18.46
C GLY A 678 13.48 -33.56 -17.56
N LEU A 679 12.48 -32.76 -17.20
CA LEU A 679 12.57 -31.67 -16.23
C LEU A 679 12.54 -32.15 -14.77
N LYS A 680 12.44 -33.47 -14.55
CA LYS A 680 12.37 -34.12 -13.23
C LYS A 680 11.18 -33.69 -12.36
N LEU A 681 10.12 -33.12 -12.97
CA LEU A 681 8.86 -32.81 -12.30
C LEU A 681 8.20 -34.09 -11.80
N LEU A 682 8.16 -35.10 -12.66
CA LEU A 682 7.78 -36.48 -12.33
C LEU A 682 8.96 -37.43 -12.57
N SER A 683 8.91 -38.62 -11.99
CA SER A 683 9.96 -39.62 -12.14
C SER A 683 9.37 -41.00 -12.38
N ALA A 684 10.10 -41.85 -13.09
CA ALA A 684 9.76 -43.26 -13.26
C ALA A 684 10.14 -44.05 -12.00
N ASP A 685 9.29 -44.98 -11.60
CA ASP A 685 9.53 -45.92 -10.50
C ASP A 685 9.93 -47.28 -11.08
N ASN A 686 11.14 -47.75 -10.74
CA ASN A 686 11.74 -48.97 -11.30
C ASN A 686 11.73 -49.03 -12.85
N GLY A 687 11.82 -47.85 -13.48
CA GLY A 687 11.79 -47.67 -14.93
C GLY A 687 10.38 -47.63 -15.55
N ASN A 688 9.31 -47.64 -14.76
CA ASN A 688 7.93 -47.47 -15.23
C ASN A 688 7.38 -46.09 -14.82
N PHE A 689 6.77 -45.36 -15.75
CA PHE A 689 6.12 -44.08 -15.50
C PHE A 689 4.77 -44.23 -14.79
N LYS A 690 4.06 -45.35 -14.98
CA LYS A 690 2.74 -45.65 -14.40
C LYS A 690 1.67 -44.59 -14.75
N PRO A 691 1.34 -44.39 -16.04
CA PRO A 691 0.53 -43.24 -16.49
C PRO A 691 -0.89 -43.16 -15.89
N LYS A 692 -1.49 -44.31 -15.56
CA LYS A 692 -2.88 -44.39 -15.06
C LYS A 692 -2.98 -44.40 -13.54
N THR A 693 -1.86 -44.43 -12.82
CA THR A 693 -1.88 -44.39 -11.36
C THR A 693 -2.25 -43.00 -10.89
N ASP A 694 -3.08 -42.94 -9.85
CA ASP A 694 -3.51 -41.69 -9.23
C ASP A 694 -2.34 -41.00 -8.52
N VAL A 695 -2.35 -39.68 -8.57
CA VAL A 695 -1.38 -38.80 -7.90
C VAL A 695 -1.85 -38.55 -6.47
N THR A 696 -0.97 -38.74 -5.49
CA THR A 696 -1.27 -38.38 -4.09
C THR A 696 -1.11 -36.89 -3.83
N ARG A 697 -1.71 -36.37 -2.75
CA ARG A 697 -1.54 -34.97 -2.33
C ARG A 697 -0.07 -34.60 -2.09
N ALA A 698 0.72 -35.50 -1.51
CA ALA A 698 2.16 -35.32 -1.36
C ALA A 698 2.89 -35.25 -2.72
N GLN A 699 2.54 -36.13 -3.66
CA GLN A 699 3.13 -36.08 -5.00
C GLN A 699 2.77 -34.80 -5.74
N ALA A 700 1.52 -34.34 -5.62
CA ALA A 700 1.07 -33.07 -6.18
C ALA A 700 1.87 -31.88 -5.62
N ALA A 701 2.01 -31.80 -4.29
CA ALA A 701 2.82 -30.76 -3.63
C ALA A 701 4.27 -30.75 -4.16
N THR A 702 4.90 -31.92 -4.23
CA THR A 702 6.26 -32.05 -4.76
C THR A 702 6.36 -31.69 -6.25
N ILE A 703 5.36 -32.03 -7.08
CA ILE A 703 5.33 -31.62 -8.50
C ILE A 703 5.31 -30.09 -8.60
N LEU A 704 4.48 -29.41 -7.80
CA LEU A 704 4.37 -27.95 -7.80
C LEU A 704 5.67 -27.29 -7.34
N VAL A 705 6.28 -27.76 -6.24
CA VAL A 705 7.57 -27.24 -5.76
C VAL A 705 8.66 -27.43 -6.81
N ARG A 706 8.70 -28.58 -7.48
CA ARG A 706 9.67 -28.83 -8.56
C ARG A 706 9.45 -27.91 -9.75
N MET A 707 8.20 -27.71 -10.16
CA MET A 707 7.85 -26.76 -11.23
C MET A 707 8.33 -25.35 -10.89
N LEU A 708 7.99 -24.85 -9.69
CA LEU A 708 8.41 -23.52 -9.24
C LEU A 708 9.94 -23.37 -9.19
N LYS A 709 10.67 -24.44 -8.86
CA LYS A 709 12.16 -24.46 -8.93
C LYS A 709 12.67 -24.50 -10.38
N SER A 710 11.97 -25.17 -11.29
CA SER A 710 12.36 -25.33 -12.69
C SER A 710 12.08 -24.11 -13.56
N ASP A 711 11.06 -23.32 -13.24
CA ASP A 711 10.73 -22.06 -13.93
C ASP A 711 11.88 -21.02 -13.84
N ASN A 712 12.82 -21.21 -12.91
CA ASN A 712 14.01 -20.37 -12.70
C ASN A 712 15.20 -20.69 -13.63
N ILE A 713 15.08 -21.69 -14.51
CA ILE A 713 16.17 -22.13 -15.42
C ILE A 713 16.07 -21.44 -16.80
N GLN A 714 15.05 -20.62 -17.05
CA GLN A 714 14.85 -19.94 -18.34
C GLN A 714 15.53 -18.59 -18.46
#